data_AF-A0A812IDH1-F1
#
_entry.id   AF-A0A812IDH1-F1
#
_cell.length_a   1.000
_cell.length_b   1.000
_cell.length_c   1.000
_cell.angle_alpha   90.00
_cell.angle_beta   90.00
_cell.angle_gamma   90.00
#
_symmetry.space_group_name_H-M   'P 1'
#
loop_
_entity.id
_entity.type
_entity.pdbx_description
1 polymer ?
#
loop_
_entity_poly.entity_id
_entity_poly.type
_entity_poly.pdbx_seq_one_letter_code
_entity_poly.pdbx_strand_id
1 'polypeptide(L)'
;MTLYRPWAPQWLQFDPTTLDLPQCTVQALQDFWPWTTVLKEGADHGNLRIRLYTDGSWTETSRCGGFAVILVLESGTHSSFFGAVCAQTQGKQDSLWNHAGPPALRNEQYAIASAMLWVFQSLPFLAYQAVTFCFDCLAAGLAASGAWTPDCALMQRIRDLQLWLEQAAGTTIVFEHVKAHSEHPMNELADRVAKAAARGHLRDYEPPVEAVQLILQEDLSWIAPTLDLRQREAIPFARGGLVQWEPDMNFTPFQLEAHHVIPTTTKYVGRQASSSMQVECVAVSLNVQGLRDKHRYLEEQFDEAHCNLVFLQETKSPMGVCSSKAYLRLGTDHQKHWGVGVWVSKTRGLFTADGSSVQVTEQDMYVVKESPRLLVLEITTAGLRFVIFAGHCPHTGQRAAASQFIEELRDTLYPLRGAHVTGNLQYGDTDATGREVAAALHDLGMWIPSTFSSYHKGDSFTYRHPQGQLHRLDFVVQGGKLEVCQAASSVLLYELDTGGASDDHWAIRAHFRGFLPQTGEQTKIWRPQYDRVRLLSQEGKKLVAEATQAYQPPPWSTNPDEHCHHFTSYVQALLEKHFLKQPNAPRADYIPEQTWQLRTAKLALKYKTRHRSNLWSSLLVRAFLQWKDDADFGVSRLIVKHGFLYQLASTAIGVATNAIKKGIRNAKADYLRTVVRQGGPRPTDILCHLKRAGVGGKKTRQPQRQLPLLLDAAGHPVRTRKDRDLLWLRHFGKQEVGQIEEVKAFLQREHQPVCIDQELTWQVEDLPSLGDIEAVIRLAPKGRAAGLDGIPAEVLRAAPGHMAAALQSLFTKASLMLRQPLQWRGGLLYECWKQSGRRCDPASHRSLFVSSVVGKCLHKLTRRKIQTVVNEGLHEFHLGARRGQPVQYPAAYILSFIRRAHAQSRSIGILFLDAEAAYYRICRDLATGLIETDETVTAIFKRFNIPPEDLHMLMQEVQEGGMMADLGVPATIRHMAKDLHANTWFISPHGDGALLSRTSAGSRPGESWADAIFSFVFGRVLARITEIARGEDLLDTLHADLAEGPFATKGGGDEACASDATWADDSSWAITDASPLRLMARVTRLCSVVLGQCQSYGLVPNLKPGKTALLVRLQGQGAKQARKHYFDHGPRSVCLADVALEVEVTNHYKHLGGMVETTGYGGCEAKRRRAIASTAFDKGKDLLYLNTTIPIGTRSSLVNIAVTATLHNLALWTPAGPQWEKLCQGYARLVRRLLTRPPPHPRRFRACGHRLPPASPFG
;
A
#
# COMPACT_ATOMS: atom_id res chain seq x y z
N MET A 1 39.29 -3.96 28.36
CA MET A 1 39.88 -3.27 29.54
C MET A 1 40.32 -1.84 29.22
N THR A 2 40.83 -1.55 28.02
CA THR A 2 41.32 -0.21 27.63
C THR A 2 40.31 0.94 27.82
N LEU A 3 39.03 0.75 27.48
CA LEU A 3 38.01 1.80 27.61
C LEU A 3 37.67 2.20 29.05
N TYR A 4 37.89 1.31 30.01
CA TYR A 4 37.59 1.55 31.43
C TYR A 4 38.79 2.14 32.18
N ARG A 5 39.92 2.36 31.50
CA ARG A 5 41.12 2.93 32.13
C ARG A 5 40.89 4.44 32.34
N PRO A 6 41.10 4.96 33.57
CA PRO A 6 40.99 6.39 33.82
C PRO A 6 41.94 7.18 32.91
N TRP A 7 41.43 8.26 32.35
CA TRP A 7 42.22 9.14 31.48
C TRP A 7 43.16 10.03 32.31
N ALA A 8 44.17 10.61 31.66
CA ALA A 8 45.00 11.63 32.29
C ALA A 8 44.11 12.81 32.78
N PRO A 9 44.37 13.39 33.96
CA PRO A 9 43.44 14.32 34.63
C PRO A 9 43.33 15.71 33.97
N GLN A 10 43.95 15.92 32.80
CA GLN A 10 43.97 17.21 32.10
C GLN A 10 42.56 17.71 31.75
N TRP A 11 41.63 16.81 31.39
CA TRP A 11 40.22 17.16 31.09
C TRP A 11 39.48 17.79 32.29
N LEU A 12 39.91 17.51 33.52
CA LEU A 12 39.35 18.06 34.76
C LEU A 12 39.93 19.46 35.08
N GLN A 13 41.09 19.79 34.52
CA GLN A 13 41.82 21.04 34.76
C GLN A 13 41.42 22.17 33.80
N PHE A 14 40.49 21.91 32.87
CA PHE A 14 40.04 22.91 31.92
C PHE A 14 39.30 24.06 32.63
N ASP A 15 39.81 25.29 32.46
CA ASP A 15 39.18 26.51 32.95
C ASP A 15 38.43 27.21 31.81
N PRO A 16 37.08 27.23 31.81
CA PRO A 16 36.31 27.88 30.76
C PRO A 16 36.54 29.41 30.69
N THR A 17 37.01 30.05 31.77
CA THR A 17 37.19 31.51 31.83
C THR A 17 38.35 32.01 30.95
N THR A 18 39.21 31.11 30.45
CA THR A 18 40.29 31.47 29.52
C THR A 18 39.80 31.79 28.10
N LEU A 19 38.52 31.57 27.81
CA LEU A 19 37.90 31.82 26.51
C LEU A 19 36.98 33.04 26.55
N ASP A 20 36.76 33.65 25.37
CA ASP A 20 35.75 34.69 25.19
C ASP A 20 34.35 34.05 25.11
N LEU A 21 33.62 34.09 26.24
CA LEU A 21 32.35 33.40 26.45
C LEU A 21 31.13 34.33 26.31
N PRO A 22 30.01 33.86 25.74
CA PRO A 22 28.74 34.58 25.77
C PRO A 22 28.23 34.86 27.18
N GLN A 23 27.49 35.97 27.35
CA GLN A 23 27.00 36.42 28.66
C GLN A 23 26.14 35.36 29.38
N CYS A 24 25.32 34.60 28.65
CA CYS A 24 24.50 33.53 29.22
C CYS A 24 25.35 32.39 29.80
N THR A 25 26.49 32.07 29.17
CA THR A 25 27.46 31.07 29.67
C THR A 25 28.16 31.57 30.91
N VAL A 26 28.58 32.85 30.93
CA VAL A 26 29.24 33.45 32.11
C VAL A 26 28.32 33.44 33.33
N GLN A 27 27.04 33.81 33.15
CA GLN A 27 26.05 33.77 34.22
C GLN A 27 25.83 32.34 34.74
N ALA A 28 25.64 31.36 33.84
CA ALA A 28 25.44 29.97 34.24
C ALA A 28 26.64 29.39 35.00
N LEU A 29 27.86 29.75 34.63
CA LEU A 29 29.08 29.31 35.35
C LEU A 29 29.18 29.92 36.75
N GLN A 30 28.63 31.11 36.98
CA GLN A 30 28.58 31.74 38.32
C GLN A 30 27.56 31.08 39.24
N ASP A 31 26.48 30.55 38.67
CA ASP A 31 25.41 29.86 39.42
C ASP A 31 25.76 28.39 39.75
N PHE A 32 26.80 27.83 39.13
CA PHE A 32 27.22 26.46 39.36
C PHE A 32 27.88 26.25 40.72
N TRP A 33 27.54 25.12 41.33
CA TRP A 33 28.14 24.70 42.58
C TRP A 33 29.52 24.07 42.34
N PRO A 34 30.39 23.97 43.37
CA PRO A 34 31.60 23.16 43.26
C PRO A 34 31.25 21.70 42.94
N TRP A 35 31.89 21.13 41.91
CA TRP A 35 31.61 19.75 41.47
C TRP A 35 31.81 18.72 42.57
N THR A 36 32.72 18.96 43.52
CA THR A 36 32.95 18.10 44.69
C THR A 36 31.73 18.00 45.59
N THR A 37 30.96 19.09 45.73
CA THR A 37 29.72 19.12 46.50
C THR A 37 28.61 18.37 45.78
N VAL A 38 28.41 18.62 44.48
CA VAL A 38 27.40 17.92 43.66
C VAL A 38 27.68 16.43 43.57
N LEU A 39 28.95 16.04 43.44
CA LEU A 39 29.37 14.64 43.41
C LEU A 39 29.07 13.94 44.74
N LYS A 40 29.38 14.59 45.87
CA LYS A 40 29.09 14.04 47.20
C LYS A 40 27.59 13.86 47.41
N GLU A 41 26.78 14.88 47.10
CA GLU A 41 25.33 14.81 47.19
C GLU A 41 24.75 13.71 46.28
N GLY A 42 25.26 13.61 45.05
CA GLY A 42 24.86 12.59 44.08
C GLY A 42 25.19 11.17 44.54
N ALA A 43 26.36 10.97 45.17
CA ALA A 43 26.78 9.69 45.73
C ALA A 43 25.93 9.31 46.97
N ASP A 44 25.66 10.27 47.86
CA ASP A 44 24.88 10.06 49.08
C ASP A 44 23.41 9.71 48.79
N HIS A 45 22.83 10.29 47.73
CA HIS A 45 21.42 10.11 47.37
C HIS A 45 21.17 9.15 46.19
N GLY A 46 22.22 8.63 45.55
CA GLY A 46 22.10 7.74 44.39
C GLY A 46 21.37 8.37 43.19
N ASN A 47 21.42 9.70 43.06
CA ASN A 47 20.68 10.47 42.06
C ASN A 47 21.60 11.27 41.11
N LEU A 48 22.89 10.95 41.07
CA LEU A 48 23.88 11.61 40.22
C LEU A 48 23.50 11.43 38.74
N ARG A 49 23.44 12.53 37.99
CA ARG A 49 23.21 12.53 36.54
C ARG A 49 24.36 13.25 35.87
N ILE A 50 24.63 12.89 34.61
CA ILE A 50 25.60 13.60 33.79
C ILE A 50 24.96 14.06 32.49
N ARG A 51 25.21 15.31 32.13
CA ARG A 51 24.90 15.89 30.82
C ARG A 51 26.18 16.19 30.06
N LEU A 52 26.28 15.70 28.84
CA LEU A 52 27.41 15.91 27.94
C LEU A 52 26.93 16.75 26.76
N TYR A 53 27.44 17.98 26.63
CA TYR A 53 27.14 18.85 25.49
C TYR A 53 28.22 18.71 24.42
N THR A 54 27.84 18.34 23.21
CA THR A 54 28.74 18.13 22.08
C THR A 54 28.63 19.27 21.07
N ASP A 55 29.76 19.67 20.48
CA ASP A 55 29.79 20.54 19.31
C ASP A 55 30.97 20.22 18.37
N GLY A 56 30.77 20.46 17.06
CA GLY A 56 31.73 20.23 16.00
C GLY A 56 31.92 21.45 15.10
N SER A 57 33.13 22.02 15.09
CA SER A 57 33.45 23.23 14.35
C SER A 57 34.26 22.94 13.08
N TRP A 58 33.99 23.69 12.00
CA TRP A 58 34.77 23.68 10.76
C TRP A 58 34.98 25.11 10.26
N THR A 59 36.22 25.47 9.95
CA THR A 59 36.58 26.78 9.39
C THR A 59 37.10 26.62 7.97
N GLU A 60 36.29 27.02 6.98
CA GLU A 60 36.61 26.86 5.55
C GLU A 60 37.90 27.60 5.15
N THR A 61 38.16 28.78 5.73
CA THR A 61 39.30 29.63 5.35
C THR A 61 40.64 29.05 5.77
N SER A 62 40.74 28.45 6.97
CA SER A 62 41.96 27.81 7.46
C SER A 62 41.99 26.30 7.16
N ARG A 63 40.90 25.72 6.66
CA ARG A 63 40.69 24.28 6.47
C ARG A 63 41.00 23.46 7.73
N CYS A 64 40.75 24.06 8.89
CA CYS A 64 40.91 23.39 10.19
C CYS A 64 39.54 23.09 10.80
N GLY A 65 39.48 22.00 11.56
CA GLY A 65 38.31 21.60 12.31
C GLY A 65 38.68 21.11 13.70
N GLY A 66 37.68 21.05 14.57
CA GLY A 66 37.84 20.60 15.95
C GLY A 66 36.48 20.26 16.55
N PHE A 67 36.51 19.53 17.65
CA PHE A 67 35.31 19.15 18.39
C PHE A 67 35.47 19.45 19.87
N ALA A 68 34.35 19.53 20.58
CA ALA A 68 34.32 19.69 22.03
C ALA A 68 33.21 18.86 22.68
N VAL A 69 33.46 18.47 23.93
CA VAL A 69 32.51 17.85 24.84
C VAL A 69 32.60 18.57 26.18
N ILE A 70 31.50 19.14 26.64
CA ILE A 70 31.37 19.78 27.94
C ILE A 70 30.65 18.85 28.90
N LEU A 71 31.26 18.58 30.05
CA LEU A 71 30.78 17.64 31.06
C LEU A 71 30.12 18.42 32.20
N VAL A 72 28.85 18.14 32.48
CA VAL A 72 28.08 18.77 33.56
C VAL A 72 27.49 17.69 34.47
N LEU A 73 27.79 17.75 35.76
CA LEU A 73 27.20 16.88 36.78
C LEU A 73 25.96 17.53 37.37
N GLU A 74 24.93 16.73 37.62
CA GLU A 74 23.68 17.17 38.25
C GLU A 74 23.29 16.23 39.39
N SER A 75 22.83 16.80 40.51
CA SER A 75 22.18 16.07 41.61
C SER A 75 21.04 16.93 42.16
N GLY A 76 19.82 16.38 42.16
CA GLY A 76 18.63 17.13 42.57
C GLY A 76 18.40 18.38 41.72
N THR A 77 18.53 19.56 42.34
CA THR A 77 18.45 20.87 41.68
C THR A 77 19.81 21.54 41.46
N HIS A 78 20.90 20.91 41.88
CA HIS A 78 22.25 21.44 41.79
C HIS A 78 22.96 20.91 40.55
N SER A 79 23.67 21.80 39.85
CA SER A 79 24.47 21.48 38.67
C SER A 79 25.86 22.06 38.82
N SER A 80 26.85 21.38 38.25
CA SER A 80 28.24 21.83 38.22
C SER A 80 28.91 21.53 36.89
N PHE A 81 29.71 22.48 36.41
CA PHE A 81 30.73 22.19 35.40
C PHE A 81 31.74 21.20 35.98
N PHE A 82 32.04 20.13 35.24
CA PHE A 82 32.97 19.09 35.68
C PHE A 82 34.27 19.09 34.89
N GLY A 83 34.22 19.33 33.58
CA GLY A 83 35.41 19.37 32.74
C GLY A 83 35.07 19.46 31.25
N ALA A 84 36.11 19.45 30.43
CA ALA A 84 35.97 19.47 28.97
C ALA A 84 36.94 18.51 28.28
N VAL A 85 36.48 17.92 27.18
CA VAL A 85 37.30 17.12 26.27
C VAL A 85 37.23 17.78 24.90
N CYS A 86 38.37 18.05 24.27
CA CYS A 86 38.39 18.65 22.94
C CYS A 86 39.67 18.28 22.19
N ALA A 87 39.59 18.25 20.86
CA ALA A 87 40.75 18.00 20.02
C ALA A 87 40.66 18.74 18.69
N GLN A 88 41.82 19.06 18.13
CA GLN A 88 41.93 19.48 16.73
C GLN A 88 41.85 18.25 15.82
N THR A 89 41.00 18.29 14.80
CA THR A 89 40.78 17.17 13.87
C THR A 89 41.46 17.47 12.54
N GLN A 90 40.78 18.14 11.60
CA GLN A 90 41.40 18.58 10.36
C GLN A 90 42.42 19.69 10.66
N GLY A 91 43.62 19.58 10.06
CA GLY A 91 44.74 20.50 10.28
C GLY A 91 45.80 19.98 11.26
N LYS A 92 45.55 18.86 11.95
CA LYS A 92 46.54 18.14 12.76
C LYS A 92 47.15 17.00 11.95
N GLN A 93 48.48 16.95 11.81
CA GLN A 93 49.18 15.94 10.99
C GLN A 93 48.96 14.50 11.48
N ASP A 94 48.85 14.31 12.79
CA ASP A 94 48.71 12.98 13.42
C ASP A 94 47.28 12.69 13.92
N SER A 95 46.26 13.30 13.31
CA SER A 95 44.87 13.00 13.67
C SER A 95 44.48 11.59 13.25
N LEU A 96 43.99 10.78 14.18
CA LEU A 96 43.46 9.44 13.89
C LEU A 96 42.10 9.47 13.17
N TRP A 97 41.36 10.56 13.28
CA TRP A 97 39.98 10.66 12.80
C TRP A 97 39.90 10.71 11.27
N ASN A 98 39.00 9.92 10.67
CA ASN A 98 38.81 9.86 9.21
C ASN A 98 38.05 11.07 8.65
N HIS A 99 38.68 11.85 7.76
CA HIS A 99 38.15 13.09 7.20
C HIS A 99 37.21 12.94 5.99
N ALA A 100 36.78 11.74 5.63
CA ALA A 100 35.88 11.52 4.49
C ALA A 100 34.44 11.98 4.78
N GLY A 101 33.97 13.03 4.10
CA GLY A 101 32.59 13.54 4.17
C GLY A 101 32.50 15.01 4.62
N PRO A 102 31.30 15.52 4.95
CA PRO A 102 31.11 16.91 5.40
C PRO A 102 31.84 17.16 6.74
N PRO A 103 32.84 18.07 6.80
CA PRO A 103 33.73 18.20 7.97
C PRO A 103 33.01 18.57 9.27
N ALA A 104 32.06 19.51 9.22
CA ALA A 104 31.30 19.92 10.41
C ALA A 104 30.51 18.75 11.02
N LEU A 105 29.82 17.97 10.19
CA LEU A 105 29.10 16.77 10.63
C LEU A 105 30.06 15.73 11.25
N ARG A 106 31.24 15.54 10.64
CA ARG A 106 32.24 14.60 11.15
C ARG A 106 32.77 15.02 12.52
N ASN A 107 33.04 16.31 12.70
CA ASN A 107 33.52 16.83 13.98
C ASN A 107 32.49 16.63 15.09
N GLU A 108 31.21 16.82 14.80
CA GLU A 108 30.15 16.51 15.76
C GLU A 108 30.07 15.01 16.08
N GLN A 109 30.24 14.14 15.08
CA GLN A 109 30.29 12.69 15.31
C GLN A 109 31.48 12.30 16.20
N TYR A 110 32.64 12.92 16.03
CA TYR A 110 33.79 12.70 16.91
C TYR A 110 33.55 13.21 18.33
N ALA A 111 32.83 14.33 18.49
CA ALA A 111 32.40 14.85 19.79
C ALA A 111 31.55 13.81 20.53
N ILE A 112 30.51 13.29 19.86
CA ILE A 112 29.61 12.26 20.42
C ILE A 112 30.39 10.98 20.76
N ALA A 113 31.29 10.53 19.87
CA ALA A 113 32.13 9.37 20.13
C ALA A 113 33.01 9.58 21.38
N SER A 114 33.65 10.75 21.48
CA SER A 114 34.51 11.11 22.61
C SER A 114 33.74 11.24 23.91
N ALA A 115 32.50 11.76 23.84
CA ALA A 115 31.60 11.82 24.98
C ALA A 115 31.28 10.40 25.49
N MET A 116 30.95 9.46 24.61
CA MET A 116 30.69 8.06 24.99
C MET A 116 31.92 7.38 25.58
N LEU A 117 33.09 7.58 24.98
CA LEU A 117 34.37 7.08 25.48
C LEU A 117 34.66 7.60 26.90
N TRP A 118 34.37 8.88 27.15
CA TRP A 118 34.54 9.46 28.48
C TRP A 118 33.56 8.86 29.49
N VAL A 119 32.32 8.56 29.08
CA VAL A 119 31.37 7.87 29.97
C VAL A 119 31.91 6.48 30.32
N PHE A 120 32.43 5.71 29.36
CA PHE A 120 33.02 4.39 29.63
C PHE A 120 34.13 4.43 30.68
N GLN A 121 35.06 5.38 30.59
CA GLN A 121 36.14 5.47 31.58
C GLN A 121 35.60 5.85 32.96
N SER A 122 34.47 6.55 33.04
CA SER A 122 33.88 6.97 34.31
C SER A 122 33.08 5.89 35.04
N LEU A 123 32.52 4.91 34.32
CA LEU A 123 31.65 3.87 34.92
C LEU A 123 32.28 3.09 36.10
N PRO A 124 33.59 2.78 36.13
CA PRO A 124 34.20 2.09 37.25
C PRO A 124 34.24 2.89 38.56
N PHE A 125 34.12 4.22 38.49
CA PHE A 125 34.26 5.10 39.65
C PHE A 125 33.12 6.12 39.84
N LEU A 126 32.16 6.19 38.91
CA LEU A 126 30.93 6.99 39.02
C LEU A 126 29.70 6.13 38.68
N ALA A 127 28.70 6.16 39.56
CA ALA A 127 27.40 5.53 39.35
C ALA A 127 26.36 6.60 38.99
N TYR A 128 25.77 6.49 37.79
CA TYR A 128 24.79 7.45 37.30
C TYR A 128 23.37 6.92 37.47
N GLN A 129 22.40 7.82 37.67
CA GLN A 129 20.98 7.53 37.49
C GLN A 129 20.58 7.66 36.00
N ALA A 130 21.16 8.65 35.31
CA ALA A 130 20.93 8.91 33.90
C ALA A 130 22.12 9.61 33.25
N VAL A 131 22.35 9.30 31.96
CA VAL A 131 23.37 9.91 31.10
C VAL A 131 22.66 10.59 29.94
N THR A 132 22.87 11.90 29.76
CA THR A 132 22.21 12.67 28.69
C THR A 132 23.24 13.25 27.72
N PHE A 133 23.14 12.89 26.45
CA PHE A 133 23.91 13.47 25.35
C PHE A 133 23.10 14.61 24.71
N CYS A 134 23.60 15.82 24.83
CA CYS A 134 23.03 17.04 24.27
C CYS A 134 23.82 17.42 23.01
N PHE A 135 23.14 17.54 21.87
CA PHE A 135 23.76 17.83 20.58
C PHE A 135 22.91 18.81 19.76
N ASP A 136 23.55 19.55 18.85
CA ASP A 136 22.85 20.49 17.97
C ASP A 136 22.57 19.92 16.57
N CYS A 137 23.39 18.99 16.11
CA CYS A 137 23.29 18.37 14.81
C CYS A 137 22.44 17.12 14.86
N LEU A 138 21.19 17.25 14.40
CA LEU A 138 20.24 16.12 14.33
C LEU A 138 20.81 14.91 13.58
N ALA A 139 21.61 15.13 12.53
CA ALA A 139 22.17 14.04 11.73
C ALA A 139 23.17 13.18 12.52
N ALA A 140 23.96 13.77 13.43
CA ALA A 140 24.91 13.05 14.27
C ALA A 140 24.19 12.40 15.47
N GLY A 141 23.45 13.19 16.26
CA GLY A 141 22.84 12.69 17.49
C GLY A 141 21.70 11.69 17.27
N LEU A 142 20.82 11.90 16.29
CA LEU A 142 19.74 10.94 16.01
C LEU A 142 20.26 9.68 15.32
N ALA A 143 21.40 9.73 14.62
CA ALA A 143 22.05 8.53 14.11
C ALA A 143 22.72 7.73 15.25
N ALA A 144 23.36 8.42 16.21
CA ALA A 144 23.96 7.80 17.39
C ALA A 144 22.91 7.10 18.25
N SER A 145 21.76 7.74 18.42
CA SER A 145 20.61 7.20 19.14
C SER A 145 19.86 6.08 18.38
N GLY A 146 20.25 5.76 17.14
CA GLY A 146 19.58 4.78 16.28
C GLY A 146 18.24 5.22 15.67
N ALA A 147 17.77 6.42 16.01
CA ALA A 147 16.52 6.94 15.45
C ALA A 147 16.64 7.16 13.93
N TRP A 148 17.81 7.59 13.46
CA TRP A 148 18.15 7.79 12.05
C TRP A 148 19.17 6.75 11.57
N THR A 149 19.24 6.56 10.26
CA THR A 149 20.21 5.63 9.67
C THR A 149 21.61 6.24 9.69
N PRO A 150 22.64 5.51 10.12
CA PRO A 150 24.04 5.94 9.99
C PRO A 150 24.39 6.27 8.53
N ASP A 151 25.13 7.36 8.33
CA ASP A 151 25.52 7.85 7.00
C ASP A 151 26.81 7.21 6.48
N CYS A 152 27.65 6.67 7.38
CA CYS A 152 28.94 6.07 7.06
C CYS A 152 29.32 4.96 8.06
N ALA A 153 30.44 4.28 7.79
CA ALA A 153 30.96 3.21 8.65
C ALA A 153 31.32 3.72 10.07
N LEU A 154 31.93 4.91 10.20
CA LEU A 154 32.23 5.50 11.50
C LEU A 154 30.97 5.70 12.34
N MET A 155 29.92 6.25 11.74
CA MET A 155 28.65 6.48 12.41
C MET A 155 27.98 5.17 12.84
N GLN A 156 28.17 4.09 12.07
CA GLN A 156 27.76 2.75 12.49
C GLN A 156 28.52 2.30 13.73
N ARG A 157 29.84 2.49 13.78
CA ARG A 157 30.65 2.14 14.97
C ARG A 157 30.29 2.97 16.20
N ILE A 158 29.97 4.26 16.03
CA ILE A 158 29.45 5.11 17.13
C ILE A 158 28.11 4.57 17.64
N ARG A 159 27.25 4.09 16.74
CA ARG A 159 25.99 3.44 17.13
C ARG A 159 26.25 2.14 17.90
N ASP A 160 27.20 1.32 17.47
CA ASP A 160 27.56 0.07 18.15
C ASP A 160 28.18 0.35 19.53
N LEU A 161 29.00 1.41 19.64
CA LEU A 161 29.54 1.93 20.89
C LEU A 161 28.43 2.40 21.85
N GLN A 162 27.41 3.09 21.33
CA GLN A 162 26.25 3.49 22.13
C GLN A 162 25.49 2.27 22.67
N LEU A 163 25.25 1.27 21.82
CA LEU A 163 24.57 0.03 22.24
C LEU A 163 25.37 -0.70 23.31
N TRP A 164 26.70 -0.73 23.19
CA TRP A 164 27.57 -1.25 24.24
C TRP A 164 27.43 -0.44 25.52
N LEU A 165 27.47 0.89 25.43
CA LEU A 165 27.37 1.77 26.60
C LEU A 165 26.05 1.56 27.34
N GLU A 166 24.96 1.34 26.61
CA GLU A 166 23.63 1.07 27.19
C GLU A 166 23.62 -0.20 28.04
N GLN A 167 24.31 -1.26 27.60
CA GLN A 167 24.46 -2.50 28.38
C GLN A 167 25.45 -2.35 29.53
N ALA A 168 26.54 -1.60 29.34
CA ALA A 168 27.59 -1.44 30.34
C ALA A 168 27.19 -0.50 31.48
N ALA A 169 26.48 0.60 31.18
CA ALA A 169 26.09 1.60 32.16
C ALA A 169 24.92 1.15 33.04
N GLY A 170 24.08 0.22 32.57
CA GLY A 170 22.90 -0.28 33.29
C GLY A 170 21.87 0.79 33.66
N THR A 171 21.92 1.96 33.01
CA THR A 171 21.18 3.18 33.38
C THR A 171 20.54 3.83 32.15
N THR A 172 19.69 4.84 32.36
CA THR A 172 18.96 5.46 31.24
C THR A 172 19.88 6.38 30.44
N ILE A 173 20.07 6.07 29.15
CA ILE A 173 20.78 6.93 28.20
C ILE A 173 19.76 7.74 27.40
N VAL A 174 19.89 9.07 27.42
CA VAL A 174 18.98 10.02 26.75
C VAL A 174 19.76 10.82 25.70
N PHE A 175 19.14 11.02 24.54
CA PHE A 175 19.64 11.88 23.48
C PHE A 175 18.70 13.08 23.35
N GLU A 176 19.21 14.28 23.63
CA GLU A 176 18.45 15.52 23.63
C GLU A 176 18.98 16.49 22.56
N HIS A 177 18.08 16.96 21.69
CA HIS A 177 18.44 17.97 20.70
C HIS A 177 18.38 19.36 21.33
N VAL A 178 19.51 20.05 21.35
CA VAL A 178 19.63 21.45 21.80
C VAL A 178 19.85 22.31 20.58
N LYS A 179 18.96 23.27 20.33
CA LYS A 179 19.03 24.08 19.10
C LYS A 179 20.26 25.00 19.13
N ALA A 180 21.06 25.00 18.06
CA ALA A 180 22.15 25.96 17.88
C ALA A 180 21.65 27.42 17.91
N HIS A 181 22.47 28.33 18.46
CA HIS A 181 22.17 29.76 18.58
C HIS A 181 20.85 30.05 19.33
N SER A 182 20.53 29.24 20.33
CA SER A 182 19.35 29.41 21.20
C SER A 182 19.68 30.06 22.53
N GLU A 183 20.90 30.61 22.68
CA GLU A 183 21.43 31.17 23.93
C GLU A 183 21.52 30.13 25.07
N HIS A 184 21.49 28.83 24.76
CA HIS A 184 21.65 27.77 25.74
C HIS A 184 23.10 27.77 26.30
N PRO A 185 23.32 28.05 27.60
CA PRO A 185 24.65 28.37 28.14
C PRO A 185 25.75 27.35 27.83
N MET A 186 25.47 26.06 28.03
CA MET A 186 26.47 24.99 27.85
C MET A 186 26.68 24.58 26.38
N ASN A 187 25.69 24.83 25.53
CA ASN A 187 25.82 24.56 24.09
C ASN A 187 26.68 25.63 23.44
N GLU A 188 26.49 26.89 23.84
CA GLU A 188 27.35 28.00 23.42
C GLU A 188 28.80 27.82 23.94
N LEU A 189 28.98 27.25 25.15
CA LEU A 189 30.32 26.88 25.64
C LEU A 189 30.97 25.82 24.74
N ALA A 190 30.24 24.75 24.41
CA ALA A 190 30.74 23.69 23.51
C ALA A 190 31.18 24.28 22.15
N ASP A 191 30.39 25.17 21.56
CA ASP A 191 30.75 25.87 20.31
C ASP A 191 32.05 26.69 20.42
N ARG A 192 32.24 27.42 21.52
CA ARG A 192 33.46 28.20 21.74
C ARG A 192 34.68 27.32 21.93
N VAL A 193 34.55 26.22 22.68
CA VAL A 193 35.63 25.25 22.88
C VAL A 193 35.98 24.54 21.56
N ALA A 194 34.99 24.14 20.77
CA ALA A 194 35.21 23.48 19.47
C ALA A 194 35.95 24.41 18.49
N LYS A 195 35.59 25.70 18.44
CA LYS A 195 36.29 26.72 17.63
C LYS A 195 37.72 26.97 18.12
N ALA A 196 37.95 27.00 19.43
CA ALA A 196 39.29 27.16 19.99
C ALA A 196 40.19 25.94 19.71
N ALA A 197 39.64 24.73 19.84
CA ALA A 197 40.30 23.49 19.48
C ALA A 197 40.63 23.42 17.98
N ALA A 198 39.71 23.86 17.10
CA ALA A 198 39.95 23.92 15.65
C ALA A 198 41.14 24.82 15.26
N ARG A 199 41.40 25.87 16.05
CA ARG A 199 42.56 26.78 15.89
C ARG A 199 43.85 26.21 16.50
N GLY A 200 43.78 25.06 17.17
CA GLY A 200 44.92 24.42 17.82
C GLY A 200 45.36 25.10 19.13
N HIS A 201 44.51 25.92 19.74
CA HIS A 201 44.77 26.60 21.03
C HIS A 201 44.60 25.67 22.25
N LEU A 202 43.90 24.55 22.09
CA LEU A 202 43.60 23.58 23.14
C LEU A 202 44.06 22.19 22.69
N ARG A 203 45.22 21.74 23.20
CA ARG A 203 45.87 20.47 22.77
C ARG A 203 46.01 19.42 23.87
N ASP A 204 45.80 19.78 25.13
CA ASP A 204 46.03 18.90 26.29
C ASP A 204 44.78 18.15 26.76
N TYR A 205 43.64 18.33 26.08
CA TYR A 205 42.32 17.83 26.52
C TYR A 205 41.76 16.73 25.61
N GLU A 206 42.63 16.03 24.87
CA GLU A 206 42.24 15.06 23.86
C GLU A 206 41.86 13.69 24.47
N PRO A 207 40.96 12.91 23.84
CA PRO A 207 40.73 11.52 24.24
C PRO A 207 41.99 10.67 24.00
N PRO A 208 42.26 9.64 24.83
CA PRO A 208 43.42 8.77 24.66
C PRO A 208 43.46 8.11 23.28
N VAL A 209 44.65 8.10 22.67
CA VAL A 209 44.93 7.55 21.33
C VAL A 209 44.44 6.11 21.23
N GLU A 210 44.68 5.29 22.25
CA GLU A 210 44.30 3.88 22.28
C GLU A 210 42.77 3.68 22.29
N ALA A 211 42.04 4.57 22.96
CA ALA A 211 40.57 4.52 23.02
C ALA A 211 39.95 4.87 21.67
N VAL A 212 40.52 5.86 20.97
CA VAL A 212 40.10 6.26 19.62
C VAL A 212 40.46 5.18 18.59
N GLN A 213 41.66 4.61 18.65
CA GLN A 213 42.08 3.52 17.77
C GLN A 213 41.16 2.31 17.87
N LEU A 214 40.76 1.93 19.08
CA LEU A 214 39.84 0.81 19.31
C LEU A 214 38.54 0.97 18.52
N ILE A 215 37.90 2.14 18.57
CA ILE A 215 36.65 2.38 17.81
C ILE A 215 36.92 2.36 16.30
N LEU A 216 38.05 2.90 15.85
CA LEU A 216 38.34 3.02 14.43
C LEU A 216 38.78 1.71 13.78
N GLN A 217 39.37 0.79 14.54
CA GLN A 217 39.96 -0.46 14.03
C GLN A 217 39.08 -1.68 14.33
N GLU A 218 38.53 -1.81 15.54
CA GLU A 218 37.81 -3.02 15.97
C GLU A 218 36.33 -3.05 15.55
N ASP A 219 35.79 -4.25 15.30
CA ASP A 219 34.34 -4.45 15.14
C ASP A 219 33.65 -4.56 16.50
N LEU A 220 32.71 -3.65 16.77
CA LEU A 220 31.96 -3.57 18.02
C LEU A 220 30.55 -4.17 17.92
N SER A 221 30.16 -4.66 16.74
CA SER A 221 28.78 -5.02 16.38
C SER A 221 28.16 -6.12 17.25
N TRP A 222 28.97 -7.01 17.81
CA TRP A 222 28.55 -8.15 18.64
C TRP A 222 28.80 -7.97 20.15
N ILE A 223 29.44 -6.87 20.57
CA ILE A 223 29.74 -6.66 22.00
C ILE A 223 28.46 -6.50 22.81
N ALA A 224 27.53 -5.62 22.38
CA ALA A 224 26.29 -5.40 23.11
C ALA A 224 25.43 -6.68 23.27
N PRO A 225 25.20 -7.50 22.23
CA PRO A 225 24.53 -8.81 22.38
C PRO A 225 25.20 -9.74 23.39
N THR A 226 26.54 -9.77 23.45
CA THR A 226 27.25 -10.64 24.40
C THR A 226 27.14 -10.18 25.86
N LEU A 227 26.71 -8.94 26.11
CA LEU A 227 26.53 -8.37 27.45
C LEU A 227 25.06 -8.37 27.90
N ASP A 228 24.12 -8.34 26.97
CA ASP A 228 22.68 -8.40 27.27
C ASP A 228 22.32 -9.77 27.86
N LEU A 229 21.89 -9.78 29.12
CA LEU A 229 21.51 -11.00 29.85
C LEU A 229 20.42 -11.79 29.12
N ARG A 230 19.47 -11.10 28.48
CA ARG A 230 18.39 -11.75 27.71
C ARG A 230 18.95 -12.53 26.52
N GLN A 231 19.99 -11.98 25.88
CA GLN A 231 20.65 -12.63 24.75
C GLN A 231 21.59 -13.74 25.22
N ARG A 232 22.19 -13.64 26.41
CA ARG A 232 23.04 -14.71 26.96
C ARG A 232 22.28 -16.01 27.21
N GLU A 233 21.02 -15.91 27.59
CA GLU A 233 20.16 -17.09 27.78
C GLU A 233 19.59 -17.59 26.45
N ALA A 234 19.42 -16.69 25.47
CA ALA A 234 18.80 -17.01 24.20
C ALA A 234 19.77 -17.35 23.07
N ILE A 235 21.06 -16.99 23.16
CA ILE A 235 22.14 -17.27 22.19
C ILE A 235 23.26 -18.01 22.94
N PRO A 236 23.82 -19.11 22.39
CA PRO A 236 24.74 -19.96 23.12
C PRO A 236 26.17 -19.39 23.11
N PHE A 237 26.38 -18.31 23.84
CA PHE A 237 27.71 -17.74 24.06
C PHE A 237 28.50 -18.64 25.04
N ALA A 238 29.60 -19.22 24.56
CA ALA A 238 30.58 -19.94 25.35
C ALA A 238 31.54 -18.99 26.09
N ARG A 239 32.33 -19.53 27.04
CA ARG A 239 33.36 -18.78 27.76
C ARG A 239 34.35 -18.17 26.76
N GLY A 240 34.54 -16.85 26.83
CA GLY A 240 35.43 -16.11 25.92
C GLY A 240 34.73 -15.43 24.74
N GLY A 241 33.39 -15.47 24.65
CA GLY A 241 32.63 -14.74 23.63
C GLY A 241 32.46 -15.47 22.29
N LEU A 242 32.82 -16.76 22.24
CA LEU A 242 32.55 -17.63 21.10
C LEU A 242 31.08 -18.08 21.10
N VAL A 243 30.45 -18.21 19.93
CA VAL A 243 29.13 -18.83 19.79
C VAL A 243 29.34 -20.30 19.43
N GLN A 244 28.82 -21.22 20.24
CA GLN A 244 28.92 -22.67 20.01
C GLN A 244 27.53 -23.28 19.93
N TRP A 245 27.26 -24.07 18.89
CA TRP A 245 25.99 -24.76 18.71
C TRP A 245 26.20 -26.10 18.02
N GLU A 246 25.26 -27.02 18.20
CA GLU A 246 25.20 -28.27 17.45
C GLU A 246 24.22 -28.10 16.28
N PRO A 247 24.61 -28.45 15.03
CA PRO A 247 23.71 -28.39 13.88
C PRO A 247 22.46 -29.26 14.04
N ASP A 248 22.60 -30.43 14.66
CA ASP A 248 21.54 -31.43 14.86
C ASP A 248 20.95 -31.38 16.28
N MET A 249 20.82 -30.19 16.87
CA MET A 249 20.20 -30.07 18.19
C MET A 249 18.75 -30.61 18.18
N ASN A 250 18.48 -31.53 19.10
CA ASN A 250 17.12 -31.96 19.41
C ASN A 250 16.40 -30.83 20.15
N PHE A 251 15.65 -30.02 19.40
CA PHE A 251 14.77 -29.02 19.98
C PHE A 251 13.70 -29.66 20.88
N THR A 252 13.17 -28.86 21.81
CA THR A 252 11.94 -29.23 22.51
C THR A 252 10.85 -29.61 21.51
N PRO A 253 10.13 -30.75 21.70
CA PRO A 253 9.07 -31.16 20.80
C PRO A 253 7.99 -30.07 20.75
N PHE A 254 7.89 -29.39 19.60
CA PHE A 254 6.88 -28.38 19.35
C PHE A 254 6.23 -28.68 18.01
N GLN A 255 4.92 -28.90 18.05
CA GLN A 255 4.13 -29.13 16.84
C GLN A 255 3.33 -27.88 16.52
N LEU A 256 3.61 -27.28 15.37
CA LEU A 256 2.80 -26.18 14.87
C LEU A 256 1.38 -26.67 14.61
N GLU A 257 0.40 -25.90 15.09
CA GLU A 257 -1.00 -26.08 14.73
C GLU A 257 -1.36 -25.21 13.53
N ALA A 258 -2.42 -25.61 12.82
CA ALA A 258 -2.90 -24.86 11.64
C ALA A 258 -3.15 -23.38 11.92
N HIS A 259 -3.64 -23.05 13.12
CA HIS A 259 -3.96 -21.68 13.51
C HIS A 259 -2.71 -20.83 13.83
N HIS A 260 -1.57 -21.45 14.16
CA HIS A 260 -0.29 -20.75 14.34
C HIS A 260 0.29 -20.25 13.01
N VAL A 261 -0.02 -20.93 11.91
CA VAL A 261 0.48 -20.61 10.56
C VAL A 261 -0.52 -19.77 9.78
N ILE A 262 -1.80 -20.15 9.85
CA ILE A 262 -2.91 -19.44 9.22
C ILE A 262 -3.94 -19.09 10.31
N PRO A 263 -3.77 -17.93 10.97
CA PRO A 263 -4.70 -17.52 12.02
C PRO A 263 -6.07 -17.23 11.41
N THR A 264 -7.10 -17.80 12.03
CA THR A 264 -8.49 -17.64 11.63
C THR A 264 -9.32 -17.06 12.76
N THR A 265 -10.43 -16.44 12.38
CA THR A 265 -11.48 -15.94 13.27
C THR A 265 -12.77 -16.61 12.90
N THR A 266 -13.53 -17.00 13.91
CA THR A 266 -14.86 -17.55 13.72
C THR A 266 -15.81 -16.40 13.41
N LYS A 267 -16.43 -16.42 12.22
CA LYS A 267 -17.43 -15.41 11.79
C LYS A 267 -18.73 -15.54 12.59
N TYR A 268 -19.06 -16.76 13.02
CA TYR A 268 -20.29 -17.11 13.73
C TYR A 268 -20.05 -18.40 14.54
N VAL A 269 -20.28 -18.33 15.86
CA VAL A 269 -20.33 -19.49 16.75
C VAL A 269 -21.82 -19.70 17.07
N GLY A 270 -22.40 -20.80 16.60
CA GLY A 270 -23.71 -21.20 17.10
C GLY A 270 -23.54 -21.54 18.58
N ARG A 271 -24.18 -20.79 19.48
CA ARG A 271 -24.22 -21.18 20.89
C ARG A 271 -25.01 -22.49 21.00
N GLN A 272 -24.53 -23.37 21.91
CA GLN A 272 -24.89 -24.78 22.05
C GLN A 272 -26.40 -25.15 21.90
N ALA A 273 -26.61 -26.35 21.37
CA ALA A 273 -27.74 -27.29 21.58
C ALA A 273 -29.19 -26.90 21.21
N SER A 274 -29.49 -25.72 20.64
CA SER A 274 -30.80 -25.45 20.03
C SER A 274 -30.78 -25.70 18.52
N SER A 275 -31.79 -26.40 17.99
CA SER A 275 -31.89 -26.74 16.54
C SER A 275 -32.12 -25.52 15.62
N SER A 276 -32.42 -24.34 16.19
CA SER A 276 -32.71 -23.11 15.45
C SER A 276 -31.98 -21.89 16.04
N MET A 277 -31.70 -20.93 15.16
CA MET A 277 -31.03 -19.66 15.45
C MET A 277 -32.04 -18.52 15.32
N GLN A 278 -32.10 -17.61 16.30
CA GLN A 278 -32.99 -16.46 16.25
C GLN A 278 -32.38 -15.38 15.35
N VAL A 279 -33.14 -14.92 14.36
CA VAL A 279 -32.72 -13.88 13.43
C VAL A 279 -33.57 -12.63 13.51
N GLU A 280 -32.91 -11.48 13.29
CA GLU A 280 -33.52 -10.17 13.17
C GLU A 280 -33.00 -9.46 11.92
N CYS A 281 -33.90 -8.96 11.08
CA CYS A 281 -33.54 -8.24 9.85
C CYS A 281 -34.46 -7.04 9.61
N VAL A 282 -33.86 -5.88 9.36
CA VAL A 282 -34.55 -4.65 8.96
C VAL A 282 -34.22 -4.35 7.49
N ALA A 283 -35.25 -4.41 6.65
CA ALA A 283 -35.19 -4.14 5.22
C ALA A 283 -35.98 -2.87 4.85
N VAL A 284 -35.45 -2.07 3.94
CA VAL A 284 -36.10 -0.85 3.45
C VAL A 284 -36.15 -0.82 1.93
N SER A 285 -37.29 -0.42 1.36
CA SER A 285 -37.42 -0.11 -0.06
C SER A 285 -37.72 1.38 -0.26
N LEU A 286 -37.02 2.03 -1.22
CA LEU A 286 -37.19 3.45 -1.51
C LEU A 286 -36.94 3.78 -2.99
N ASN A 287 -37.90 4.43 -3.64
CA ASN A 287 -37.65 5.17 -4.88
C ASN A 287 -36.98 6.52 -4.57
N VAL A 288 -35.74 6.68 -5.00
CA VAL A 288 -34.89 7.85 -4.66
C VAL A 288 -34.94 8.96 -5.71
N GLN A 289 -35.55 8.70 -6.87
CA GLN A 289 -35.58 9.57 -8.05
C GLN A 289 -34.20 10.14 -8.46
N GLY A 290 -33.11 9.48 -8.08
CA GLY A 290 -31.73 9.83 -8.41
C GLY A 290 -30.84 10.06 -7.17
N LEU A 291 -29.70 9.36 -7.13
CA LEU A 291 -28.74 9.42 -6.01
C LEU A 291 -27.71 10.54 -6.10
N ARG A 292 -27.81 11.42 -7.10
CA ARG A 292 -26.79 12.44 -7.38
C ARG A 292 -26.55 13.34 -6.16
N ASP A 293 -25.32 13.35 -5.65
CA ASP A 293 -24.87 14.12 -4.48
C ASP A 293 -25.55 13.76 -3.13
N LYS A 294 -26.36 12.68 -3.06
CA LYS A 294 -27.15 12.27 -1.87
C LYS A 294 -26.69 10.98 -1.18
N HIS A 295 -25.75 10.24 -1.77
CA HIS A 295 -25.32 8.92 -1.29
C HIS A 295 -24.99 8.86 0.21
N ARG A 296 -24.18 9.81 0.69
CA ARG A 296 -23.74 9.87 2.09
C ARG A 296 -24.88 10.24 3.05
N TYR A 297 -25.70 11.21 2.63
CA TYR A 297 -26.84 11.69 3.38
C TYR A 297 -27.90 10.60 3.61
N LEU A 298 -28.16 9.76 2.61
CA LEU A 298 -29.06 8.61 2.76
C LEU A 298 -28.41 7.48 3.57
N GLU A 299 -27.12 7.22 3.37
CA GLU A 299 -26.38 6.20 4.13
C GLU A 299 -26.40 6.43 5.63
N GLU A 300 -26.16 7.66 6.10
CA GLU A 300 -26.18 7.96 7.53
C GLU A 300 -27.59 7.82 8.11
N GLN A 301 -28.63 8.17 7.36
CA GLN A 301 -30.03 7.98 7.79
C GLN A 301 -30.43 6.51 7.85
N PHE A 302 -30.02 5.68 6.89
CA PHE A 302 -30.29 4.24 6.94
C PHE A 302 -29.52 3.55 8.07
N ASP A 303 -28.29 4.02 8.35
CA ASP A 303 -27.48 3.54 9.46
C ASP A 303 -28.08 3.93 10.81
N GLU A 304 -28.59 5.17 10.95
CA GLU A 304 -29.35 5.65 12.12
C GLU A 304 -30.66 4.87 12.28
N ALA A 305 -31.35 4.54 11.19
CA ALA A 305 -32.56 3.72 11.18
C ALA A 305 -32.30 2.21 11.34
N HIS A 306 -31.08 1.81 11.69
CA HIS A 306 -30.67 0.42 11.93
C HIS A 306 -30.94 -0.56 10.77
N CYS A 307 -30.89 -0.10 9.52
CA CYS A 307 -31.24 -0.92 8.35
C CYS A 307 -30.12 -1.93 8.00
N ASN A 308 -30.47 -3.22 7.89
CA ASN A 308 -29.59 -4.26 7.36
C ASN A 308 -29.52 -4.21 5.83
N LEU A 309 -30.69 -4.12 5.18
CA LEU A 309 -30.86 -4.16 3.73
C LEU A 309 -31.60 -2.93 3.23
N VAL A 310 -31.12 -2.34 2.13
CA VAL A 310 -31.78 -1.22 1.45
C VAL A 310 -31.89 -1.52 -0.04
N PHE A 311 -33.12 -1.46 -0.56
CA PHE A 311 -33.47 -1.67 -1.95
C PHE A 311 -33.88 -0.32 -2.55
N LEU A 312 -33.20 0.09 -3.62
CA LEU A 312 -33.37 1.40 -4.22
C LEU A 312 -33.88 1.29 -5.65
N GLN A 313 -34.80 2.17 -6.01
CA GLN A 313 -35.34 2.31 -7.36
C GLN A 313 -35.04 3.71 -7.94
N GLU A 314 -34.99 3.81 -9.26
CA GLU A 314 -34.60 5.03 -10.00
C GLU A 314 -33.29 5.66 -9.52
N THR A 315 -32.26 4.84 -9.31
CA THR A 315 -30.97 5.30 -8.78
C THR A 315 -30.28 6.32 -9.70
N LYS A 316 -30.57 6.28 -11.02
CA LYS A 316 -30.00 7.14 -12.08
C LYS A 316 -28.47 7.23 -11.98
N SER A 317 -27.87 6.09 -11.61
CA SER A 317 -26.44 5.94 -11.36
C SER A 317 -25.87 4.89 -12.32
N PRO A 318 -24.58 5.00 -12.71
CA PRO A 318 -23.96 3.96 -13.52
C PRO A 318 -23.90 2.63 -12.77
N MET A 319 -23.76 1.52 -13.51
CA MET A 319 -23.59 0.20 -12.91
C MET A 319 -22.31 0.11 -12.08
N GLY A 320 -22.39 -0.56 -10.93
CA GLY A 320 -21.22 -1.17 -10.29
C GLY A 320 -21.32 -1.26 -8.77
N VAL A 321 -20.25 -1.77 -8.18
CA VAL A 321 -20.09 -1.95 -6.74
C VAL A 321 -19.30 -0.81 -6.13
N CYS A 322 -19.78 -0.31 -4.99
CA CYS A 322 -19.11 0.68 -4.17
C CYS A 322 -19.19 0.27 -2.69
N SER A 323 -18.04 0.09 -2.04
CA SER A 323 -17.99 -0.12 -0.59
C SER A 323 -17.87 1.24 0.11
N SER A 324 -18.91 1.62 0.84
CA SER A 324 -18.97 2.84 1.67
C SER A 324 -18.62 2.54 3.15
N LYS A 325 -18.86 3.49 4.07
CA LYS A 325 -18.57 3.29 5.50
C LYS A 325 -19.50 2.21 6.06
N ALA A 326 -20.80 2.43 5.90
CA ALA A 326 -21.85 1.63 6.51
C ALA A 326 -22.39 0.55 5.56
N TYR A 327 -22.34 0.74 4.23
CA TYR A 327 -22.95 -0.20 3.29
C TYR A 327 -22.02 -0.65 2.16
N LEU A 328 -22.17 -1.91 1.74
CA LEU A 328 -21.76 -2.40 0.43
C LEU A 328 -22.89 -2.15 -0.57
N ARG A 329 -22.64 -1.32 -1.59
CA ARG A 329 -23.66 -0.87 -2.55
C ARG A 329 -23.44 -1.52 -3.90
N LEU A 330 -24.47 -2.15 -4.44
CA LEU A 330 -24.51 -2.69 -5.79
C LEU A 330 -25.60 -1.95 -6.55
N GLY A 331 -25.34 -1.58 -7.81
CA GLY A 331 -26.33 -0.92 -8.65
C GLY A 331 -26.19 -1.33 -10.11
N THR A 332 -27.31 -1.33 -10.83
CA THR A 332 -27.39 -1.63 -12.27
C THR A 332 -27.24 -0.36 -13.10
N ASP A 333 -27.01 -0.49 -14.41
CA ASP A 333 -26.84 0.69 -15.26
C ASP A 333 -28.16 1.44 -15.48
N HIS A 334 -28.09 2.76 -15.34
CA HIS A 334 -29.19 3.66 -15.66
C HIS A 334 -29.35 3.85 -17.17
N GLN A 335 -30.32 3.17 -17.78
CA GLN A 335 -30.81 3.58 -19.10
C GLN A 335 -31.68 4.84 -18.95
N LYS A 336 -31.12 6.04 -19.15
CA LYS A 336 -31.78 7.35 -19.01
C LYS A 336 -32.31 7.66 -17.60
N HIS A 337 -33.48 7.14 -17.25
CA HIS A 337 -34.24 7.47 -16.03
C HIS A 337 -34.36 6.29 -15.03
N TRP A 338 -33.82 5.11 -15.37
CA TRP A 338 -33.96 3.88 -14.57
C TRP A 338 -32.70 3.57 -13.73
N GLY A 339 -32.61 2.34 -13.23
CA GLY A 339 -31.54 1.82 -12.40
C GLY A 339 -32.05 1.39 -11.03
N VAL A 340 -31.67 0.19 -10.61
CA VAL A 340 -31.97 -0.36 -9.28
C VAL A 340 -30.68 -0.50 -8.47
N GLY A 341 -30.80 -0.59 -7.15
CA GLY A 341 -29.65 -0.80 -6.28
C GLY A 341 -29.98 -1.60 -5.02
N VAL A 342 -29.00 -2.38 -4.56
CA VAL A 342 -29.07 -3.15 -3.32
C VAL A 342 -27.91 -2.74 -2.43
N TRP A 343 -28.20 -2.29 -1.21
CA TRP A 343 -27.19 -1.93 -0.21
C TRP A 343 -27.30 -2.88 0.98
N VAL A 344 -26.16 -3.47 1.36
CA VAL A 344 -26.05 -4.40 2.50
C VAL A 344 -25.18 -3.79 3.59
N SER A 345 -25.65 -3.77 4.83
CA SER A 345 -24.93 -3.17 5.96
C SER A 345 -23.64 -3.94 6.23
N LYS A 346 -22.54 -3.21 6.43
CA LYS A 346 -21.21 -3.76 6.78
C LYS A 346 -21.05 -3.97 8.27
N THR A 347 -21.77 -3.20 9.09
CA THR A 347 -21.73 -3.26 10.55
C THR A 347 -22.76 -4.26 11.07
N ARG A 348 -24.01 -4.16 10.59
CA ARG A 348 -25.13 -5.01 11.00
C ARG A 348 -25.26 -6.28 10.16
N GLY A 349 -24.58 -6.33 9.01
CA GLY A 349 -24.62 -7.51 8.15
C GLY A 349 -25.95 -7.72 7.44
N LEU A 350 -26.15 -8.93 6.94
CA LEU A 350 -27.39 -9.35 6.26
C LEU A 350 -28.57 -9.44 7.24
N PHE A 351 -28.30 -9.93 8.45
CA PHE A 351 -29.20 -10.02 9.60
C PHE A 351 -28.37 -10.13 10.88
N THR A 352 -29.03 -9.93 12.03
CA THR A 352 -28.48 -10.21 13.35
C THR A 352 -28.93 -11.59 13.80
N ALA A 353 -28.00 -12.41 14.28
CA ALA A 353 -28.17 -13.79 14.73
C ALA A 353 -27.84 -13.89 16.22
N ASP A 354 -28.80 -14.21 17.09
CA ASP A 354 -28.59 -14.33 18.54
C ASP A 354 -27.81 -13.14 19.15
N GLY A 355 -28.08 -11.92 18.67
CA GLY A 355 -27.40 -10.69 19.08
C GLY A 355 -26.08 -10.37 18.36
N SER A 356 -25.57 -11.27 17.50
CA SER A 356 -24.34 -11.10 16.72
C SER A 356 -24.62 -10.79 15.23
N SER A 357 -23.95 -9.80 14.64
CA SER A 357 -24.17 -9.43 13.24
C SER A 357 -23.56 -10.42 12.24
N VAL A 358 -24.32 -10.92 11.26
CA VAL A 358 -23.80 -11.78 10.18
C VAL A 358 -23.31 -10.94 9.01
N GLN A 359 -22.03 -10.56 9.05
CA GLN A 359 -21.41 -9.67 8.07
C GLN A 359 -21.08 -10.36 6.75
N VAL A 360 -21.44 -9.68 5.65
CA VAL A 360 -21.27 -10.15 4.27
C VAL A 360 -20.30 -9.24 3.52
N THR A 361 -19.47 -9.84 2.68
CA THR A 361 -18.49 -9.17 1.83
C THR A 361 -18.80 -9.40 0.35
N GLU A 362 -18.17 -8.66 -0.57
CA GLU A 362 -18.35 -8.80 -2.03
C GLU A 362 -18.10 -10.24 -2.53
N GLN A 363 -17.26 -10.98 -1.79
CA GLN A 363 -16.88 -12.36 -2.07
C GLN A 363 -17.98 -13.37 -1.76
N ASP A 364 -18.87 -13.02 -0.84
CA ASP A 364 -19.98 -13.85 -0.38
C ASP A 364 -21.21 -13.69 -1.31
N MET A 365 -21.13 -12.79 -2.31
CA MET A 365 -22.23 -12.42 -3.21
C MET A 365 -21.97 -12.90 -4.65
N TYR A 366 -23.04 -13.37 -5.29
CA TYR A 366 -23.10 -13.77 -6.69
C TYR A 366 -24.27 -13.05 -7.38
N VAL A 367 -24.03 -12.48 -8.56
CA VAL A 367 -25.10 -11.83 -9.35
C VAL A 367 -25.76 -12.89 -10.21
N VAL A 368 -26.99 -13.25 -9.85
CA VAL A 368 -27.80 -14.22 -10.60
C VAL A 368 -28.33 -13.59 -11.88
N LYS A 369 -28.85 -12.36 -11.77
CA LYS A 369 -29.46 -11.64 -12.88
C LYS A 369 -29.27 -10.14 -12.74
N GLU A 370 -29.00 -9.49 -13.86
CA GLU A 370 -28.86 -8.04 -13.97
C GLU A 370 -29.64 -7.51 -15.18
N SER A 371 -30.49 -6.52 -14.96
CA SER A 371 -31.12 -5.68 -15.98
C SER A 371 -31.29 -4.24 -15.44
N PRO A 372 -31.60 -3.24 -16.30
CA PRO A 372 -31.84 -1.87 -15.83
C PRO A 372 -32.95 -1.72 -14.77
N ARG A 373 -33.82 -2.74 -14.64
CA ARG A 373 -34.96 -2.76 -13.72
C ARG A 373 -34.92 -3.89 -12.69
N LEU A 374 -34.01 -4.86 -12.82
CA LEU A 374 -33.93 -6.01 -11.93
C LEU A 374 -32.48 -6.30 -11.54
N LEU A 375 -32.22 -6.44 -10.25
CA LEU A 375 -30.95 -6.94 -9.73
C LEU A 375 -31.24 -8.06 -8.76
N VAL A 376 -30.81 -9.29 -9.08
CA VAL A 376 -30.94 -10.47 -8.23
C VAL A 376 -29.55 -10.90 -7.75
N LEU A 377 -29.38 -10.96 -6.44
CA LEU A 377 -28.15 -11.37 -5.77
C LEU A 377 -28.40 -12.64 -4.96
N GLU A 378 -27.54 -13.64 -5.17
CA GLU A 378 -27.42 -14.79 -4.28
C GLU A 378 -26.27 -14.52 -3.29
N ILE A 379 -26.53 -14.69 -2.00
CA ILE A 379 -25.56 -14.49 -0.93
C ILE A 379 -25.42 -15.80 -0.17
N THR A 380 -24.21 -16.36 -0.11
CA THR A 380 -23.93 -17.58 0.65
C THR A 380 -23.17 -17.22 1.93
N THR A 381 -23.80 -17.39 3.10
CA THR A 381 -23.17 -17.10 4.40
C THR A 381 -23.80 -17.95 5.49
N ALA A 382 -23.04 -18.26 6.55
CA ALA A 382 -23.46 -19.15 7.62
C ALA A 382 -24.11 -20.44 7.07
N GLY A 383 -23.44 -21.12 6.13
CA GLY A 383 -23.94 -22.36 5.51
C GLY A 383 -25.29 -22.26 4.76
N LEU A 384 -25.89 -21.07 4.66
CA LEU A 384 -27.20 -20.82 4.06
C LEU A 384 -27.07 -19.99 2.79
N ARG A 385 -28.05 -20.13 1.90
CA ARG A 385 -28.16 -19.37 0.65
C ARG A 385 -29.35 -18.42 0.76
N PHE A 386 -29.07 -17.13 0.62
CA PHE A 386 -30.06 -16.06 0.63
C PHE A 386 -30.17 -15.46 -0.76
N VAL A 387 -31.38 -15.30 -1.27
CA VAL A 387 -31.61 -14.57 -2.52
C VAL A 387 -32.28 -13.25 -2.19
N ILE A 388 -31.65 -12.15 -2.58
CA ILE A 388 -32.19 -10.80 -2.40
C ILE A 388 -32.30 -10.13 -3.76
N PHE A 389 -33.35 -9.34 -3.97
CA PHE A 389 -33.54 -8.65 -5.24
C PHE A 389 -34.12 -7.25 -5.09
N ALA A 390 -33.72 -6.36 -5.98
CA ALA A 390 -34.34 -5.05 -6.19
C ALA A 390 -34.98 -5.03 -7.58
N GLY A 391 -36.26 -4.68 -7.63
CA GLY A 391 -37.05 -4.65 -8.87
C GLY A 391 -37.79 -3.32 -9.04
N HIS A 392 -37.88 -2.82 -10.28
CA HIS A 392 -38.68 -1.65 -10.66
C HIS A 392 -39.63 -2.02 -11.81
N CYS A 393 -40.80 -2.56 -11.41
CA CYS A 393 -41.85 -2.98 -12.33
C CYS A 393 -42.45 -1.76 -13.08
N PRO A 394 -42.56 -1.81 -14.42
CA PRO A 394 -43.25 -0.78 -15.21
C PRO A 394 -44.73 -0.57 -14.81
N HIS A 395 -45.23 0.65 -15.00
CA HIS A 395 -46.63 0.99 -14.74
C HIS A 395 -47.58 0.35 -15.76
N THR A 396 -48.89 0.35 -15.45
CA THR A 396 -49.97 -0.27 -16.24
C THR A 396 -50.01 0.16 -17.72
N GLY A 397 -49.65 1.42 -18.02
CA GLY A 397 -49.52 1.92 -19.41
C GLY A 397 -48.39 1.33 -20.26
N GLN A 398 -47.51 0.48 -19.71
CA GLN A 398 -46.45 -0.25 -20.43
C GLN A 398 -46.58 -1.76 -20.20
N ARG A 399 -47.77 -2.31 -20.45
CA ARG A 399 -48.14 -3.68 -20.08
C ARG A 399 -47.17 -4.76 -20.58
N ALA A 400 -46.75 -4.72 -21.83
CA ALA A 400 -45.80 -5.70 -22.38
C ALA A 400 -44.47 -5.73 -21.63
N ALA A 401 -43.93 -4.57 -21.26
CA ALA A 401 -42.70 -4.48 -20.48
C ALA A 401 -42.89 -4.91 -19.02
N ALA A 402 -44.09 -4.71 -18.46
CA ALA A 402 -44.45 -5.19 -17.12
C ALA A 402 -44.53 -6.73 -17.09
N SER A 403 -45.25 -7.34 -18.03
CA SER A 403 -45.36 -8.80 -18.11
C SER A 403 -44.00 -9.45 -18.36
N GLN A 404 -43.16 -8.88 -19.24
CA GLN A 404 -41.78 -9.36 -19.44
C GLN A 404 -40.93 -9.31 -18.16
N PHE A 405 -41.04 -8.23 -17.38
CA PHE A 405 -40.34 -8.12 -16.10
C PHE A 405 -40.81 -9.17 -15.09
N ILE A 406 -42.11 -9.45 -15.05
CA ILE A 406 -42.71 -10.44 -14.14
C ILE A 406 -42.29 -11.87 -14.53
N GLU A 407 -42.29 -12.19 -15.82
CA GLU A 407 -41.78 -13.47 -16.33
C GLU A 407 -40.30 -13.63 -16.01
N GLU A 408 -39.49 -12.60 -16.26
CA GLU A 408 -38.05 -12.61 -15.95
C GLU A 408 -37.79 -12.84 -14.44
N LEU A 409 -38.62 -12.25 -13.57
CA LEU A 409 -38.56 -12.49 -12.13
C LEU A 409 -38.92 -13.95 -11.78
N ARG A 410 -39.97 -14.49 -12.39
CA ARG A 410 -40.45 -15.87 -12.17
C ARG A 410 -39.41 -16.89 -12.63
N ASP A 411 -38.79 -16.69 -13.80
CA ASP A 411 -37.79 -17.61 -14.37
C ASP A 411 -36.47 -17.59 -13.59
N THR A 412 -36.15 -16.47 -12.94
CA THR A 412 -34.90 -16.30 -12.20
C THR A 412 -34.95 -16.93 -10.79
N LEU A 413 -36.13 -16.98 -10.16
CA LEU A 413 -36.30 -17.40 -8.77
C LEU A 413 -36.91 -18.81 -8.70
N TYR A 414 -36.50 -19.60 -7.70
CA TYR A 414 -37.05 -20.94 -7.51
C TYR A 414 -38.49 -20.88 -6.94
N PRO A 415 -39.45 -21.64 -7.51
CA PRO A 415 -40.83 -21.65 -7.03
C PRO A 415 -40.95 -22.39 -5.69
N LEU A 416 -41.58 -21.75 -4.71
CA LEU A 416 -41.89 -22.30 -3.39
C LEU A 416 -43.40 -22.17 -3.19
N ARG A 417 -44.21 -23.02 -3.84
CA ARG A 417 -45.67 -22.86 -3.84
C ARG A 417 -46.25 -22.80 -2.41
N GLY A 418 -47.27 -21.94 -2.19
CA GLY A 418 -48.15 -22.06 -1.01
C GLY A 418 -48.18 -20.90 -0.01
N ALA A 419 -47.93 -19.64 -0.41
CA ALA A 419 -48.05 -18.48 0.49
C ALA A 419 -49.29 -17.61 0.19
N HIS A 420 -49.93 -17.08 1.25
CA HIS A 420 -50.91 -15.99 1.14
C HIS A 420 -50.17 -14.67 0.84
N VAL A 421 -50.19 -14.24 -0.42
CA VAL A 421 -49.37 -13.12 -0.90
C VAL A 421 -49.81 -11.77 -0.33
N THR A 422 -51.12 -11.52 -0.30
CA THR A 422 -51.72 -10.24 0.12
C THR A 422 -52.71 -10.45 1.28
N GLY A 423 -52.82 -9.44 2.15
CA GLY A 423 -53.66 -9.46 3.34
C GLY A 423 -54.90 -8.59 3.26
N ASN A 424 -55.50 -8.30 4.42
CA ASN A 424 -56.75 -7.57 4.57
C ASN A 424 -56.64 -6.04 4.53
N LEU A 425 -55.46 -5.46 4.33
CA LEU A 425 -55.21 -4.01 4.32
C LEU A 425 -55.02 -3.48 2.89
N GLN A 426 -56.14 -3.22 2.23
CA GLN A 426 -56.19 -2.63 0.89
C GLN A 426 -55.93 -1.12 0.91
N TYR A 427 -55.28 -0.59 -0.13
CA TYR A 427 -55.07 0.84 -0.32
C TYR A 427 -55.13 1.20 -1.81
N GLY A 428 -56.28 1.71 -2.27
CA GLY A 428 -56.59 1.98 -3.68
C GLY A 428 -57.14 0.76 -4.44
N ASP A 429 -57.44 0.97 -5.73
CA ASP A 429 -57.95 -0.07 -6.62
C ASP A 429 -56.83 -0.95 -7.19
N THR A 430 -57.09 -2.25 -7.31
CA THR A 430 -56.12 -3.21 -7.85
C THR A 430 -56.07 -3.13 -9.37
N ASP A 431 -54.92 -2.74 -9.92
CA ASP A 431 -54.68 -2.72 -11.36
C ASP A 431 -54.27 -4.11 -11.92
N ALA A 432 -54.23 -4.23 -13.25
CA ALA A 432 -53.91 -5.50 -13.91
C ALA A 432 -52.47 -5.98 -13.59
N THR A 433 -51.52 -5.05 -13.52
CA THR A 433 -50.11 -5.33 -13.18
C THR A 433 -49.98 -5.85 -11.75
N GLY A 434 -50.72 -5.27 -10.79
CA GLY A 434 -50.76 -5.74 -9.41
C GLY A 434 -51.27 -7.18 -9.27
N ARG A 435 -52.28 -7.58 -10.08
CA ARG A 435 -52.75 -8.98 -10.12
C ARG A 435 -51.69 -9.94 -10.67
N GLU A 436 -51.03 -9.57 -11.78
CA GLU A 436 -49.98 -10.38 -12.40
C GLU A 436 -48.77 -10.56 -11.44
N VAL A 437 -48.36 -9.50 -10.75
CA VAL A 437 -47.29 -9.56 -9.72
C VAL A 437 -47.72 -10.44 -8.54
N ALA A 438 -48.95 -10.29 -8.04
CA ALA A 438 -49.43 -11.11 -6.93
C ALA A 438 -49.46 -12.60 -7.29
N ALA A 439 -49.87 -12.95 -8.52
CA ALA A 439 -49.82 -14.32 -9.01
C ALA A 439 -48.38 -14.85 -9.08
N ALA A 440 -47.44 -14.07 -9.61
CA ALA A 440 -46.03 -14.47 -9.64
C ALA A 440 -45.43 -14.66 -8.24
N LEU A 441 -45.75 -13.79 -7.28
CA LEU A 441 -45.31 -13.95 -5.89
C LEU A 441 -45.94 -15.18 -5.22
N HIS A 442 -47.17 -15.56 -5.58
CA HIS A 442 -47.82 -16.78 -5.09
C HIS A 442 -47.07 -18.04 -5.56
N ASP A 443 -46.70 -18.07 -6.84
CA ASP A 443 -45.91 -19.16 -7.43
C ASP A 443 -44.52 -19.27 -6.76
N LEU A 444 -43.97 -18.13 -6.34
CA LEU A 444 -42.66 -18.01 -5.68
C LEU A 444 -42.71 -18.17 -4.15
N GLY A 445 -43.89 -18.32 -3.54
CA GLY A 445 -44.03 -18.47 -2.08
C GLY A 445 -43.69 -17.23 -1.27
N MET A 446 -43.93 -16.05 -1.84
CA MET A 446 -43.61 -14.78 -1.21
C MET A 446 -44.86 -14.03 -0.79
N TRP A 447 -44.76 -13.27 0.30
CA TRP A 447 -45.85 -12.46 0.82
C TRP A 447 -45.41 -11.02 1.09
N ILE A 448 -46.41 -10.13 1.21
CA ILE A 448 -46.22 -8.68 1.30
C ILE A 448 -46.72 -8.17 2.67
N PRO A 449 -45.84 -7.96 3.67
CA PRO A 449 -46.26 -7.59 5.03
C PRO A 449 -47.06 -6.30 5.14
N SER A 450 -46.83 -5.33 4.26
CA SER A 450 -47.55 -4.05 4.26
C SER A 450 -49.02 -4.15 3.84
N THR A 451 -49.47 -5.32 3.39
CA THR A 451 -50.87 -5.58 3.02
C THR A 451 -51.68 -6.27 4.12
N PHE A 452 -51.10 -6.52 5.31
CA PHE A 452 -51.78 -7.15 6.43
C PHE A 452 -51.92 -6.15 7.60
N SER A 453 -53.15 -5.93 8.07
CA SER A 453 -53.42 -5.01 9.19
C SER A 453 -52.76 -5.43 10.51
N SER A 454 -52.51 -6.72 10.71
CA SER A 454 -51.82 -7.27 11.88
C SER A 454 -50.33 -6.92 11.93
N TYR A 455 -49.71 -6.69 10.78
CA TYR A 455 -48.26 -6.45 10.66
C TYR A 455 -47.91 -5.02 10.24
N HIS A 456 -48.81 -4.29 9.59
CA HIS A 456 -48.58 -2.93 9.15
C HIS A 456 -49.04 -1.88 10.18
N LYS A 457 -48.16 -0.92 10.50
CA LYS A 457 -48.46 0.18 11.44
C LYS A 457 -48.28 1.52 10.75
N GLY A 458 -49.28 2.39 10.92
CA GLY A 458 -49.27 3.76 10.40
C GLY A 458 -49.87 3.89 9.00
N ASP A 459 -49.43 4.92 8.29
CA ASP A 459 -49.91 5.25 6.95
C ASP A 459 -49.47 4.21 5.90
N SER A 460 -50.34 3.97 4.94
CA SER A 460 -50.23 2.89 3.95
C SER A 460 -49.74 3.31 2.56
N PHE A 461 -49.58 4.60 2.30
CA PHE A 461 -49.14 5.13 1.01
C PHE A 461 -47.62 5.29 0.94
N THR A 462 -47.04 5.09 -0.24
CA THR A 462 -45.59 5.29 -0.48
C THR A 462 -45.30 6.29 -1.58
N TYR A 463 -46.33 6.71 -2.35
CA TYR A 463 -46.21 7.66 -3.44
C TYR A 463 -47.35 8.67 -3.47
N ARG A 464 -47.06 9.89 -3.92
CA ARG A 464 -48.03 10.95 -4.20
C ARG A 464 -47.92 11.41 -5.66
N HIS A 465 -48.99 11.22 -6.42
CA HIS A 465 -49.12 11.71 -7.78
C HIS A 465 -49.07 13.25 -7.82
N PRO A 466 -48.57 13.90 -8.89
CA PRO A 466 -48.56 15.37 -9.02
C PRO A 466 -49.93 16.03 -8.87
N GLN A 467 -51.02 15.31 -9.18
CA GLN A 467 -52.40 15.77 -8.99
C GLN A 467 -52.91 15.61 -7.55
N GLY A 468 -52.09 15.08 -6.64
CA GLY A 468 -52.36 14.98 -5.21
C GLY A 468 -52.82 13.61 -4.71
N GLN A 469 -53.16 12.68 -5.60
CA GLN A 469 -53.59 11.32 -5.26
C GLN A 469 -52.46 10.52 -4.58
N LEU A 470 -52.81 9.70 -3.58
CA LEU A 470 -51.87 8.87 -2.84
C LEU A 470 -51.98 7.41 -3.29
N HIS A 471 -50.85 6.76 -3.51
CA HIS A 471 -50.77 5.37 -3.95
C HIS A 471 -49.74 4.58 -3.12
N ARG A 472 -49.91 3.26 -3.05
CA ARG A 472 -48.94 2.32 -2.50
C ARG A 472 -48.24 1.60 -3.65
N LEU A 473 -47.03 2.03 -3.99
CA LEU A 473 -46.27 1.50 -5.13
C LEU A 473 -45.03 0.71 -4.71
N ASP A 474 -44.52 0.94 -3.49
CA ASP A 474 -43.28 0.34 -2.99
C ASP A 474 -43.61 -0.77 -2.00
N PHE A 475 -43.01 -1.94 -2.23
CA PHE A 475 -43.23 -3.14 -1.40
C PHE A 475 -41.89 -3.75 -0.97
N VAL A 476 -41.89 -4.37 0.21
CA VAL A 476 -40.86 -5.32 0.64
C VAL A 476 -41.54 -6.68 0.70
N VAL A 477 -40.93 -7.69 0.10
CA VAL A 477 -41.45 -9.05 0.06
C VAL A 477 -40.54 -9.98 0.83
N GLN A 478 -41.11 -11.03 1.43
CA GLN A 478 -40.37 -12.08 2.10
C GLN A 478 -40.88 -13.43 1.57
N GLY A 479 -39.95 -14.39 1.39
CA GLY A 479 -40.27 -15.81 1.22
C GLY A 479 -39.10 -16.70 1.65
N GLY A 480 -39.21 -18.00 1.43
CA GLY A 480 -38.16 -18.98 1.75
C GLY A 480 -38.37 -19.74 3.06
N LYS A 481 -37.28 -20.31 3.59
CA LYS A 481 -37.28 -21.17 4.80
C LYS A 481 -37.23 -20.40 6.14
N LEU A 482 -37.32 -19.07 6.10
CA LEU A 482 -37.32 -18.27 7.32
C LEU A 482 -38.69 -18.38 7.99
N GLU A 483 -38.73 -19.00 9.17
CA GLU A 483 -39.93 -19.05 9.99
C GLU A 483 -40.10 -17.71 10.70
N VAL A 484 -40.97 -16.85 10.16
CA VAL A 484 -41.19 -15.51 10.71
C VAL A 484 -42.12 -15.60 11.93
N CYS A 485 -41.60 -15.32 13.12
CA CYS A 485 -42.38 -15.28 14.36
C CYS A 485 -42.95 -13.88 14.65
N GLN A 486 -42.27 -12.83 14.20
CA GLN A 486 -42.75 -11.45 14.29
C GLN A 486 -42.41 -10.68 13.01
N ALA A 487 -43.40 -9.99 12.46
CA ALA A 487 -43.22 -9.05 11.36
C ALA A 487 -43.84 -7.70 11.72
N ALA A 488 -43.15 -6.62 11.39
CA ALA A 488 -43.68 -5.27 11.47
C ALA A 488 -43.30 -4.48 10.21
N SER A 489 -44.26 -3.80 9.60
CA SER A 489 -44.00 -2.89 8.48
C SER A 489 -44.55 -1.49 8.77
N SER A 490 -43.86 -0.46 8.28
CA SER A 490 -44.23 0.94 8.51
C SER A 490 -43.64 1.85 7.44
N VAL A 491 -44.37 2.88 7.02
CA VAL A 491 -43.85 3.92 6.11
C VAL A 491 -43.08 4.98 6.89
N LEU A 492 -41.84 5.26 6.47
CA LEU A 492 -40.92 6.22 7.10
C LEU A 492 -41.20 7.66 6.64
N LEU A 493 -42.35 8.21 7.00
CA LEU A 493 -42.81 9.54 6.55
C LEU A 493 -41.98 10.72 7.08
N TYR A 494 -41.51 10.60 8.32
CA TYR A 494 -40.83 11.69 9.05
C TYR A 494 -39.46 11.30 9.61
N GLU A 495 -39.09 10.02 9.49
CA GLU A 495 -37.79 9.48 9.94
C GLU A 495 -36.70 9.64 8.87
N LEU A 496 -37.09 9.72 7.58
CA LEU A 496 -36.16 9.76 6.45
C LEU A 496 -36.47 10.93 5.51
N ASP A 497 -35.43 11.67 5.12
CA ASP A 497 -35.50 12.78 4.16
C ASP A 497 -34.71 12.41 2.90
N THR A 498 -35.38 12.39 1.75
CA THR A 498 -34.79 12.07 0.43
C THR A 498 -34.00 13.25 -0.16
N GLY A 499 -34.03 14.43 0.49
CA GLY A 499 -33.35 15.65 0.06
C GLY A 499 -33.97 16.31 -1.18
N GLY A 500 -35.19 15.92 -1.57
CA GLY A 500 -36.00 16.49 -2.64
C GLY A 500 -36.62 17.85 -2.30
N ALA A 501 -37.15 18.55 -3.30
CA ALA A 501 -37.97 19.75 -3.10
C ALA A 501 -39.47 19.41 -2.97
N SER A 502 -39.89 18.31 -3.59
CA SER A 502 -41.19 17.64 -3.43
C SER A 502 -41.02 16.38 -2.59
N ASP A 503 -41.96 16.13 -1.68
CA ASP A 503 -42.11 14.87 -0.96
C ASP A 503 -43.16 14.01 -1.69
N ASP A 504 -42.76 13.39 -2.79
CA ASP A 504 -43.62 12.51 -3.60
C ASP A 504 -43.40 11.03 -3.34
N HIS A 505 -42.26 10.61 -2.79
CA HIS A 505 -41.98 9.22 -2.40
C HIS A 505 -41.54 9.08 -0.93
N TRP A 506 -41.98 7.99 -0.29
CA TRP A 506 -41.62 7.62 1.07
C TRP A 506 -41.11 6.18 1.14
N ALA A 507 -40.13 5.94 2.02
CA ALA A 507 -39.54 4.62 2.20
C ALA A 507 -40.49 3.71 2.99
N ILE A 508 -40.63 2.44 2.56
CA ILE A 508 -41.31 1.40 3.33
C ILE A 508 -40.26 0.57 4.07
N ARG A 509 -40.41 0.44 5.39
CA ARG A 509 -39.58 -0.41 6.26
C ARG A 509 -40.33 -1.69 6.60
N ALA A 510 -39.63 -2.82 6.55
CA ALA A 510 -40.07 -4.09 7.08
C ALA A 510 -39.04 -4.63 8.07
N HIS A 511 -39.51 -5.06 9.24
CA HIS A 511 -38.73 -5.64 10.30
C HIS A 511 -39.21 -7.07 10.52
N PHE A 512 -38.31 -8.03 10.38
CA PHE A 512 -38.58 -9.46 10.54
C PHE A 512 -37.79 -10.01 11.71
N ARG A 513 -38.46 -10.78 12.56
CA ARG A 513 -37.82 -11.69 13.52
C ARG A 513 -38.33 -13.10 13.29
N GLY A 514 -37.43 -14.07 13.38
CA GLY A 514 -37.77 -15.44 13.06
C GLY A 514 -36.67 -16.43 13.43
N PHE A 515 -36.83 -17.65 12.93
CA PHE A 515 -35.90 -18.75 13.17
C PHE A 515 -35.35 -19.30 11.85
N LEU A 516 -34.05 -19.56 11.83
CA LEU A 516 -33.37 -20.29 10.76
C LEU A 516 -32.73 -21.57 11.32
N PRO A 517 -32.59 -22.63 10.51
CA PRO A 517 -31.85 -23.82 10.92
C PRO A 517 -30.39 -23.45 11.21
N GLN A 518 -29.84 -23.96 12.32
CA GLN A 518 -28.42 -23.81 12.61
C GLN A 518 -27.57 -24.53 11.55
N THR A 519 -26.43 -23.93 11.24
CA THR A 519 -25.43 -24.44 10.29
C THR A 519 -24.03 -24.30 10.89
N GLY A 520 -23.09 -25.09 10.38
CA GLY A 520 -21.74 -25.19 10.93
C GLY A 520 -20.95 -23.87 10.97
N GLU A 521 -19.89 -23.89 11.77
CA GLU A 521 -18.99 -22.74 11.94
C GLU A 521 -18.36 -22.31 10.61
N GLN A 522 -18.33 -21.01 10.37
CA GLN A 522 -17.56 -20.43 9.27
C GLN A 522 -16.36 -19.71 9.82
N THR A 523 -15.17 -20.14 9.41
CA THR A 523 -13.92 -19.45 9.70
C THR A 523 -13.58 -18.45 8.61
N LYS A 524 -12.82 -17.43 8.97
CA LYS A 524 -12.24 -16.46 8.06
C LYS A 524 -10.83 -16.13 8.53
N ILE A 525 -9.91 -15.95 7.60
CA ILE A 525 -8.55 -15.48 7.89
C ILE A 525 -8.59 -14.22 8.78
N TRP A 526 -7.95 -14.30 9.95
CA TRP A 526 -7.83 -13.23 10.93
C TRP A 526 -7.00 -12.09 10.35
N ARG A 527 -7.57 -10.88 10.37
CA ARG A 527 -6.97 -9.67 9.78
C ARG A 527 -7.32 -8.45 10.62
N PRO A 528 -6.56 -8.18 11.70
CA PRO A 528 -6.84 -7.06 12.59
C PRO A 528 -6.56 -5.72 11.88
N GLN A 529 -7.20 -4.66 12.37
CA GLN A 529 -6.89 -3.29 11.96
C GLN A 529 -6.43 -2.49 13.18
N TYR A 530 -5.20 -1.97 13.10
CA TYR A 530 -4.60 -1.16 14.15
C TYR A 530 -4.59 0.33 13.81
N ASP A 531 -4.61 1.18 14.83
CA ASP A 531 -4.40 2.62 14.68
C ASP A 531 -2.91 2.96 14.52
N ARG A 532 -2.48 2.94 13.27
CA ARG A 532 -1.09 3.22 12.87
C ARG A 532 -0.64 4.65 13.15
N VAL A 533 -1.56 5.61 13.29
CA VAL A 533 -1.22 7.00 13.60
C VAL A 533 -0.86 7.11 15.08
N ARG A 534 -1.70 6.54 15.95
CA ARG A 534 -1.40 6.45 17.38
C ARG A 534 -0.10 5.68 17.63
N LEU A 535 0.12 4.59 16.90
CA LEU A 535 1.32 3.78 17.06
C LEU A 535 2.63 4.55 16.81
N LEU A 536 2.62 5.52 15.88
CA LEU A 536 3.78 6.35 15.57
C LEU A 536 3.81 7.67 16.35
N SER A 537 2.87 7.91 17.27
CA SER A 537 2.91 9.06 18.19
C SER A 537 4.04 8.90 19.20
N GLN A 538 4.43 9.98 19.89
CA GLN A 538 5.46 9.90 20.93
C GLN A 538 5.08 8.90 22.05
N GLU A 539 3.81 8.92 22.50
CA GLU A 539 3.27 7.95 23.45
C GLU A 539 3.35 6.51 22.90
N GLY A 540 2.92 6.29 21.66
CA GLY A 540 2.95 4.97 21.04
C GLY A 540 4.36 4.40 20.90
N LYS A 541 5.33 5.24 20.53
CA LYS A 541 6.74 4.86 20.47
C LYS A 541 7.31 4.49 21.83
N LYS A 542 6.99 5.27 22.87
CA LYS A 542 7.43 4.99 24.23
C LYS A 542 6.87 3.65 24.73
N LEU A 543 5.57 3.41 24.54
CA LEU A 543 4.92 2.15 24.92
C LEU A 543 5.53 0.94 24.20
N VAL A 544 5.83 1.06 22.90
CA VAL A 544 6.48 -0.03 22.14
C VAL A 544 7.93 -0.24 22.62
N ALA A 545 8.68 0.82 22.92
CA ALA A 545 10.02 0.70 23.47
C ALA A 545 10.02 -0.01 24.83
N GLU A 546 9.17 0.43 25.76
CA GLU A 546 9.03 -0.19 27.10
C GLU A 546 8.61 -1.67 27.00
N ALA A 547 7.64 -2.00 26.13
CA ALA A 547 7.20 -3.38 25.95
C ALA A 547 8.28 -4.26 25.30
N THR A 548 8.97 -3.77 24.26
CA THR A 548 10.05 -4.56 23.61
C THR A 548 11.28 -4.72 24.51
N GLN A 549 11.54 -3.77 25.41
CA GLN A 549 12.58 -3.92 26.44
C GLN A 549 12.20 -4.99 27.48
N ALA A 550 10.92 -5.09 27.83
CA ALA A 550 10.40 -6.10 28.76
C ALA A 550 10.25 -7.51 28.16
N TYR A 551 10.40 -7.66 26.83
CA TYR A 551 10.34 -8.96 26.17
C TYR A 551 11.49 -9.87 26.59
N GLN A 552 11.16 -11.10 26.99
CA GLN A 552 12.12 -12.15 27.35
C GLN A 552 12.14 -13.21 26.24
N PRO A 553 13.23 -13.32 25.45
CA PRO A 553 13.33 -14.36 24.43
C PRO A 553 13.44 -15.76 25.06
N PRO A 554 12.85 -16.80 24.44
CA PRO A 554 13.00 -18.18 24.89
C PRO A 554 14.44 -18.68 24.71
N PRO A 555 14.83 -19.76 25.42
CA PRO A 555 16.18 -20.31 25.36
C PRO A 555 16.57 -20.80 23.96
N TRP A 556 17.88 -21.01 23.73
CA TRP A 556 18.37 -21.47 22.42
C TRP A 556 17.79 -22.83 22.00
N SER A 557 17.49 -23.73 22.95
CA SER A 557 16.88 -25.05 22.75
C SER A 557 15.43 -25.03 22.22
N THR A 558 14.79 -23.86 22.20
CA THR A 558 13.45 -23.68 21.60
C THR A 558 13.55 -23.62 20.07
N ASN A 559 12.73 -24.39 19.37
CA ASN A 559 12.67 -24.42 17.91
C ASN A 559 12.41 -23.01 17.32
N PRO A 560 13.03 -22.63 16.17
CA PRO A 560 12.72 -21.37 15.47
C PRO A 560 11.22 -21.10 15.26
N ASP A 561 10.44 -22.14 14.94
CA ASP A 561 8.99 -22.08 14.73
C ASP A 561 8.26 -21.65 16.02
N GLU A 562 8.63 -22.24 17.15
CA GLU A 562 8.09 -21.93 18.48
C GLU A 562 8.49 -20.53 18.93
N HIS A 563 9.76 -20.17 18.74
CA HIS A 563 10.28 -18.83 19.07
C HIS A 563 9.57 -17.74 18.25
N CYS A 564 9.35 -17.98 16.96
CA CYS A 564 8.57 -17.09 16.10
C CYS A 564 7.13 -16.91 16.59
N HIS A 565 6.47 -18.00 17.01
CA HIS A 565 5.14 -17.94 17.60
C HIS A 565 5.14 -17.13 18.90
N HIS A 566 6.09 -17.38 19.82
CA HIS A 566 6.23 -16.65 21.07
C HIS A 566 6.37 -15.13 20.84
N PHE A 567 7.28 -14.72 19.95
CA PHE A 567 7.44 -13.31 19.58
C PHE A 567 6.16 -12.72 18.97
N THR A 568 5.54 -13.45 18.04
CA THR A 568 4.33 -13.00 17.33
C THR A 568 3.18 -12.78 18.31
N SER A 569 2.91 -13.76 19.19
CA SER A 569 1.86 -13.69 20.20
C SER A 569 2.08 -12.51 21.17
N TYR A 570 3.32 -12.25 21.58
CA TYR A 570 3.66 -11.12 22.44
C TYR A 570 3.34 -9.77 21.78
N VAL A 571 3.78 -9.58 20.52
CA VAL A 571 3.54 -8.33 19.79
C VAL A 571 2.05 -8.16 19.44
N GLN A 572 1.35 -9.25 19.12
CA GLN A 572 -0.09 -9.20 18.88
C GLN A 572 -0.85 -8.77 20.13
N ALA A 573 -0.53 -9.32 21.30
CA ALA A 573 -1.15 -8.91 22.56
C ALA A 573 -0.93 -7.42 22.87
N LEU A 574 0.29 -6.91 22.63
CA LEU A 574 0.60 -5.47 22.73
C LEU A 574 -0.27 -4.62 21.80
N LEU A 575 -0.40 -5.06 20.54
CA LEU A 575 -1.16 -4.34 19.51
C LEU A 575 -2.67 -4.34 19.79
N GLU A 576 -3.23 -5.48 20.22
CA GLU A 576 -4.63 -5.61 20.57
C GLU A 576 -5.00 -4.77 21.79
N LYS A 577 -4.15 -4.80 22.83
CA LYS A 577 -4.38 -4.05 24.07
C LYS A 577 -4.34 -2.53 23.88
N HIS A 578 -3.40 -2.01 23.09
CA HIS A 578 -3.15 -0.56 23.02
C HIS A 578 -3.53 0.10 21.70
N PHE A 579 -3.61 -0.64 20.60
CA PHE A 579 -3.68 -0.07 19.25
C PHE A 579 -4.82 -0.61 18.38
N LEU A 580 -5.72 -1.45 18.91
CA LEU A 580 -6.87 -1.95 18.15
C LEU A 580 -7.77 -0.79 17.70
N LYS A 581 -8.09 -0.75 16.41
CA LYS A 581 -8.88 0.33 15.84
C LYS A 581 -10.35 0.15 16.20
N GLN A 582 -10.92 1.10 16.92
CA GLN A 582 -12.34 1.04 17.27
C GLN A 582 -13.23 1.16 16.02
N PRO A 583 -14.26 0.30 15.87
CA PRO A 583 -15.15 0.29 14.70
C PRO A 583 -15.90 1.61 14.45
N ASN A 584 -16.11 2.39 15.52
CA ASN A 584 -17.08 3.48 15.54
C ASN A 584 -16.52 4.90 15.47
N ALA A 585 -15.20 5.09 15.27
CA ALA A 585 -14.68 6.44 15.08
C ALA A 585 -15.32 7.07 13.82
N PRO A 586 -16.05 8.20 13.95
CA PRO A 586 -16.67 8.85 12.81
C PRO A 586 -15.55 9.37 11.90
N ARG A 587 -15.50 8.88 10.66
CA ARG A 587 -14.45 9.26 9.69
C ARG A 587 -14.90 10.37 8.72
N ALA A 588 -16.01 11.03 9.00
CA ALA A 588 -16.54 12.10 8.15
C ALA A 588 -17.17 13.21 9.00
N ASP A 589 -16.38 13.78 9.92
CA ASP A 589 -16.78 14.86 10.84
C ASP A 589 -16.95 16.23 10.15
N TYR A 590 -16.97 16.27 8.81
CA TYR A 590 -17.08 17.54 8.14
C TYR A 590 -18.49 18.10 8.12
N ILE A 591 -19.55 17.30 8.38
CA ILE A 591 -20.90 17.86 8.50
C ILE A 591 -21.06 18.43 9.92
N PRO A 592 -21.25 19.75 10.10
CA PRO A 592 -21.30 20.36 11.42
C PRO A 592 -22.57 19.94 12.16
N GLU A 593 -22.47 19.80 13.48
CA GLU A 593 -23.60 19.45 14.37
C GLU A 593 -24.82 20.36 14.19
N GLN A 594 -24.60 21.66 13.93
CA GLN A 594 -25.68 22.61 13.63
C GLN A 594 -26.53 22.21 12.40
N THR A 595 -25.93 21.55 11.41
CA THR A 595 -26.67 21.06 10.23
C THR A 595 -27.60 19.91 10.60
N TRP A 596 -27.18 19.05 11.54
CA TRP A 596 -28.01 17.97 12.09
C TRP A 596 -29.15 18.52 12.95
N GLN A 597 -28.87 19.50 13.80
CA GLN A 597 -29.91 20.17 14.61
C GLN A 597 -30.99 20.84 13.74
N LEU A 598 -30.58 21.52 12.66
CA LEU A 598 -31.53 22.12 11.70
C LEU A 598 -32.39 21.08 10.99
N ARG A 599 -31.85 19.89 10.67
CA ARG A 599 -32.61 18.77 10.13
C ARG A 599 -33.64 18.29 11.14
N THR A 600 -33.23 18.03 12.38
CA THR A 600 -34.13 17.56 13.45
C THR A 600 -35.27 18.56 13.68
N ALA A 601 -34.96 19.85 13.72
CA ALA A 601 -35.96 20.92 13.82
C ALA A 601 -36.92 20.96 12.60
N LYS A 602 -36.40 20.79 11.37
CA LYS A 602 -37.21 20.70 10.14
C LYS A 602 -38.18 19.51 10.22
N LEU A 603 -37.69 18.33 10.60
CA LEU A 603 -38.52 17.11 10.70
C LEU A 603 -39.57 17.24 11.81
N ALA A 604 -39.20 17.78 12.96
CA ALA A 604 -40.12 18.06 14.06
C ALA A 604 -41.21 19.06 13.66
N LEU A 605 -40.86 20.13 12.92
CA LEU A 605 -41.83 21.08 12.39
C LEU A 605 -42.78 20.40 11.40
N LYS A 606 -42.25 19.61 10.46
CA LYS A 606 -43.03 18.86 9.47
C LYS A 606 -44.03 17.92 10.15
N TYR A 607 -43.59 17.19 11.17
CA TYR A 607 -44.45 16.33 11.99
C TYR A 607 -45.54 17.13 12.72
N LYS A 608 -45.19 18.23 13.39
CA LYS A 608 -46.15 19.10 14.08
C LYS A 608 -47.16 19.75 13.12
N THR A 609 -46.78 19.98 11.87
CA THR A 609 -47.65 20.61 10.85
C THR A 609 -48.42 19.63 9.99
N ARG A 610 -48.23 18.31 10.17
CA ARG A 610 -48.80 17.27 9.29
C ARG A 610 -50.33 17.33 9.15
N HIS A 611 -51.05 17.60 10.24
CA HIS A 611 -52.51 17.67 10.24
C HIS A 611 -53.07 18.76 9.32
N ARG A 612 -52.23 19.73 8.90
CA ARG A 612 -52.62 20.81 7.99
C ARG A 612 -52.66 20.37 6.53
N SER A 613 -52.15 19.19 6.16
CA SER A 613 -52.23 18.69 4.78
C SER A 613 -53.66 18.41 4.33
N ASN A 614 -54.52 17.97 5.24
CA ASN A 614 -55.92 17.61 4.98
C ASN A 614 -56.89 18.77 5.20
N LEU A 615 -56.37 19.90 5.70
CA LEU A 615 -57.13 21.09 6.04
C LEU A 615 -57.97 21.59 4.86
N TRP A 616 -57.39 21.67 3.66
CA TRP A 616 -58.11 22.18 2.48
C TRP A 616 -59.28 21.29 2.10
N SER A 617 -59.12 19.97 2.18
CA SER A 617 -60.21 19.01 1.96
C SER A 617 -61.30 19.14 3.02
N SER A 618 -60.93 19.26 4.30
CA SER A 618 -61.88 19.47 5.39
C SER A 618 -62.60 20.82 5.30
N LEU A 619 -61.91 21.87 4.86
CA LEU A 619 -62.49 23.21 4.65
C LEU A 619 -63.42 23.24 3.44
N LEU A 620 -63.11 22.50 2.37
CA LEU A 620 -64.00 22.33 1.21
C LEU A 620 -65.31 21.67 1.62
N VAL A 621 -65.26 20.55 2.35
CA VAL A 621 -66.46 19.89 2.88
C VAL A 621 -67.27 20.85 3.75
N ARG A 622 -66.60 21.58 4.64
CA ARG A 622 -67.24 22.57 5.52
C ARG A 622 -67.83 23.76 4.75
N ALA A 623 -67.20 24.18 3.66
CA ALA A 623 -67.71 25.23 2.76
C ALA A 623 -68.97 24.76 2.02
N PHE A 624 -69.00 23.51 1.55
CA PHE A 624 -70.21 22.95 0.93
C PHE A 624 -71.34 22.76 1.94
N LEU A 625 -71.04 22.38 3.19
CA LEU A 625 -72.04 22.34 4.26
C LEU A 625 -72.56 23.73 4.61
N GLN A 626 -71.67 24.73 4.71
CA GLN A 626 -72.03 26.14 4.91
C GLN A 626 -72.94 26.65 3.79
N TRP A 627 -72.66 26.29 2.54
CA TRP A 627 -73.49 26.65 1.40
C TRP A 627 -74.84 25.90 1.37
N LYS A 628 -74.84 24.62 1.75
CA LYS A 628 -76.05 23.78 1.78
C LYS A 628 -77.03 24.20 2.88
N ASP A 629 -76.52 24.47 4.08
CA ASP A 629 -77.33 24.70 5.28
C ASP A 629 -77.53 26.21 5.57
N ASP A 630 -76.99 27.10 4.73
CA ASP A 630 -77.00 28.57 4.84
C ASP A 630 -76.59 29.11 6.24
N ALA A 631 -75.64 28.41 6.87
CA ALA A 631 -75.16 28.69 8.23
C ALA A 631 -73.66 29.01 8.24
N ASP A 632 -73.24 30.05 8.99
CA ASP A 632 -71.82 30.43 9.07
C ASP A 632 -71.01 29.47 9.94
N PHE A 633 -70.35 28.51 9.29
CA PHE A 633 -69.39 27.61 9.93
C PHE A 633 -67.97 28.21 10.04
N GLY A 634 -67.79 29.50 9.78
CA GLY A 634 -66.54 30.24 9.96
C GLY A 634 -65.46 29.91 8.93
N VAL A 635 -65.85 29.40 7.76
CA VAL A 635 -64.92 28.90 6.72
C VAL A 635 -63.93 29.98 6.27
N SER A 636 -64.38 31.21 6.01
CA SER A 636 -63.51 32.32 5.58
C SER A 636 -62.43 32.66 6.61
N ARG A 637 -62.80 32.68 7.91
CA ARG A 637 -61.86 32.95 9.01
C ARG A 637 -60.84 31.82 9.17
N LEU A 638 -61.27 30.57 9.00
CA LEU A 638 -60.39 29.41 9.07
C LEU A 638 -59.46 29.33 7.85
N ILE A 639 -59.91 29.66 6.64
CA ILE A 639 -59.08 29.71 5.42
C ILE A 639 -57.94 30.71 5.60
N VAL A 640 -58.23 31.94 6.06
CA VAL A 640 -57.20 32.97 6.27
C VAL A 640 -56.20 32.53 7.34
N LYS A 641 -56.69 32.10 8.52
CA LYS A 641 -55.83 31.69 9.64
C LYS A 641 -54.97 30.48 9.29
N HIS A 642 -55.57 29.41 8.79
CA HIS A 642 -54.85 28.17 8.55
C HIS A 642 -54.08 28.16 7.22
N GLY A 643 -54.54 28.92 6.22
CA GLY A 643 -53.80 29.17 4.98
C GLY A 643 -52.49 29.93 5.23
N PHE A 644 -52.53 30.98 6.07
CA PHE A 644 -51.32 31.70 6.49
C PHE A 644 -50.35 30.79 7.25
N LEU A 645 -50.84 30.00 8.21
CA LEU A 645 -50.01 29.04 8.95
C LEU A 645 -49.40 27.95 8.05
N TYR A 646 -50.11 27.50 7.02
CA TYR A 646 -49.59 26.55 6.03
C TYR A 646 -48.47 27.17 5.19
N GLN A 647 -48.67 28.39 4.67
CA GLN A 647 -47.64 29.12 3.93
C GLN A 647 -46.39 29.38 4.78
N LEU A 648 -46.58 29.75 6.05
CA LEU A 648 -45.48 29.98 7.00
C LEU A 648 -44.69 28.70 7.26
N ALA A 649 -45.37 27.57 7.49
CA ALA A 649 -44.73 26.27 7.66
C ALA A 649 -43.98 25.81 6.39
N SER A 650 -44.59 25.93 5.21
CA SER A 650 -43.98 25.58 3.92
C SER A 650 -42.74 26.43 3.65
N THR A 651 -42.82 27.74 3.91
CA THR A 651 -41.70 28.67 3.76
C THR A 651 -40.57 28.34 4.73
N ALA A 652 -40.88 28.08 6.00
CA ALA A 652 -39.89 27.68 7.00
C ALA A 652 -39.17 26.38 6.63
N ILE A 653 -39.89 25.38 6.12
CA ILE A 653 -39.31 24.11 5.62
C ILE A 653 -38.41 24.37 4.40
N GLY A 654 -38.82 25.25 3.48
CA GLY A 654 -38.02 25.66 2.33
C GLY A 654 -36.73 26.38 2.73
N VAL A 655 -36.81 27.33 3.67
CA VAL A 655 -35.65 28.05 4.23
C VAL A 655 -34.70 27.09 4.93
N ALA A 656 -35.20 26.21 5.80
CA ALA A 656 -34.39 25.20 6.49
C ALA A 656 -33.70 24.26 5.50
N THR A 657 -34.40 23.80 4.46
CA THR A 657 -33.83 22.95 3.41
C THR A 657 -32.70 23.64 2.64
N ASN A 658 -32.86 24.93 2.32
CA ASN A 658 -31.82 25.73 1.69
C ASN A 658 -30.62 25.97 2.63
N ALA A 659 -30.87 26.21 3.93
CA ALA A 659 -29.84 26.36 4.95
C ALA A 659 -29.02 25.08 5.12
N ILE A 660 -29.66 23.91 5.22
CA ILE A 660 -29.00 22.58 5.28
C ILE A 660 -28.13 22.37 4.04
N LYS A 661 -28.67 22.61 2.83
CA LYS A 661 -27.91 22.51 1.56
C LYS A 661 -26.73 23.49 1.50
N LYS A 662 -26.80 24.64 2.17
CA LYS A 662 -25.70 25.61 2.27
C LYS A 662 -24.65 25.15 3.31
N GLY A 663 -25.08 24.68 4.47
CA GLY A 663 -24.22 24.15 5.54
C GLY A 663 -23.35 22.99 5.08
N ILE A 664 -23.95 21.98 4.43
CA ILE A 664 -23.21 20.83 3.86
C ILE A 664 -22.15 21.28 2.84
N ARG A 665 -22.48 22.28 2.00
CA ARG A 665 -21.53 22.81 1.00
C ARG A 665 -20.36 23.54 1.64
N ASN A 666 -20.62 24.39 2.64
CA ASN A 666 -19.59 25.15 3.33
C ASN A 666 -18.65 24.23 4.11
N ALA A 667 -19.20 23.29 4.86
CA ALA A 667 -18.42 22.43 5.72
C ALA A 667 -17.56 21.42 4.92
N LYS A 668 -18.06 20.98 3.76
CA LYS A 668 -17.25 20.27 2.77
C LYS A 668 -16.06 21.10 2.28
N ALA A 669 -16.23 22.41 2.10
CA ALA A 669 -15.16 23.31 1.72
C ALA A 669 -14.15 23.52 2.86
N ASP A 670 -14.61 23.64 4.11
CA ASP A 670 -13.73 23.80 5.28
C ASP A 670 -12.91 22.54 5.57
N TYR A 671 -13.51 21.36 5.47
CA TYR A 671 -12.76 20.10 5.57
C TYR A 671 -11.70 19.95 4.48
N LEU A 672 -12.02 20.34 3.24
CA LEU A 672 -11.03 20.40 2.16
C LEU A 672 -9.86 21.33 2.50
N ARG A 673 -10.10 22.46 3.17
CA ARG A 673 -9.04 23.36 3.65
C ARG A 673 -8.17 22.69 4.72
N THR A 674 -8.77 21.99 5.68
CA THR A 674 -8.05 21.30 6.76
C THR A 674 -7.17 20.16 6.22
N VAL A 675 -7.71 19.30 5.35
CA VAL A 675 -6.95 18.18 4.74
C VAL A 675 -5.76 18.68 3.94
N VAL A 676 -5.92 19.82 3.26
CA VAL A 676 -4.85 20.42 2.47
C VAL A 676 -3.79 21.09 3.36
N ARG A 677 -4.19 21.74 4.47
CA ARG A 677 -3.26 22.30 5.47
C ARG A 677 -2.48 21.22 6.21
N GLN A 678 -3.09 20.06 6.48
CA GLN A 678 -2.45 18.93 7.16
C GLN A 678 -1.38 18.23 6.30
N GLY A 679 -1.40 18.41 4.98
CA GLY A 679 -0.30 18.03 4.08
C GLY A 679 0.00 16.53 4.02
N GLY A 680 -0.49 15.83 3.00
CA GLY A 680 0.08 14.53 2.59
C GLY A 680 1.31 14.75 1.70
N PRO A 681 2.35 13.88 1.74
CA PRO A 681 3.55 14.03 0.91
C PRO A 681 3.26 13.92 -0.60
N ARG A 682 2.10 13.37 -1.02
CA ARG A 682 1.70 13.22 -2.43
C ARG A 682 0.22 13.60 -2.67
N PRO A 683 -0.13 14.22 -3.82
CA PRO A 683 -1.50 14.53 -4.22
C PRO A 683 -2.43 13.31 -4.31
N THR A 684 -1.88 12.14 -4.64
CA THR A 684 -2.61 10.87 -4.62
C THR A 684 -3.09 10.49 -3.23
N ASP A 685 -2.30 10.80 -2.20
CA ASP A 685 -2.65 10.49 -0.81
C ASP A 685 -3.77 11.42 -0.33
N ILE A 686 -3.67 12.71 -0.69
CA ILE A 686 -4.74 13.71 -0.49
C ILE A 686 -6.02 13.28 -1.21
N LEU A 687 -5.95 12.90 -2.49
CA LEU A 687 -7.10 12.43 -3.27
C LEU A 687 -7.70 11.14 -2.70
N CYS A 688 -6.89 10.18 -2.25
CA CYS A 688 -7.36 8.95 -1.60
C CYS A 688 -8.02 9.25 -0.26
N HIS A 689 -7.45 10.17 0.53
CA HIS A 689 -8.02 10.63 1.79
C HIS A 689 -9.38 11.31 1.58
N LEU A 690 -9.48 12.23 0.62
CA LEU A 690 -10.73 12.89 0.23
C LEU A 690 -11.78 11.90 -0.29
N LYS A 691 -11.39 10.94 -1.14
CA LYS A 691 -12.29 9.88 -1.62
C LYS A 691 -12.79 8.98 -0.48
N ARG A 692 -11.95 8.63 0.49
CA ARG A 692 -12.34 7.86 1.69
C ARG A 692 -13.32 8.63 2.58
N ALA A 693 -13.17 9.95 2.65
CA ALA A 693 -14.09 10.85 3.35
C ALA A 693 -15.38 11.14 2.54
N GLY A 694 -15.58 10.52 1.37
CA GLY A 694 -16.76 10.74 0.52
C GLY A 694 -16.75 12.08 -0.23
N VAL A 695 -15.62 12.81 -0.23
CA VAL A 695 -15.46 14.11 -0.87
C VAL A 695 -14.99 13.90 -2.32
N GLY A 696 -15.91 14.01 -3.28
CA GLY A 696 -15.58 13.89 -4.70
C GLY A 696 -16.74 13.41 -5.54
N GLY A 697 -17.61 14.34 -5.96
CA GLY A 697 -18.67 14.06 -6.93
C GLY A 697 -18.29 14.54 -8.34
N LYS A 698 -18.67 13.71 -9.33
CA LYS A 698 -19.02 14.03 -10.75
C LYS A 698 -18.19 13.44 -11.89
N LYS A 699 -16.85 13.25 -11.83
CA LYS A 699 -16.12 12.74 -13.03
C LYS A 699 -15.01 11.73 -12.82
N THR A 700 -14.43 11.62 -11.64
CA THR A 700 -13.46 10.56 -11.37
C THR A 700 -14.12 9.49 -10.53
N ARG A 701 -14.94 8.70 -11.23
CA ARG A 701 -15.39 7.39 -10.80
C ARG A 701 -14.22 6.76 -10.02
N GLN A 702 -14.38 6.41 -8.74
CA GLN A 702 -13.80 5.12 -8.36
C GLN A 702 -14.34 4.19 -9.44
N PRO A 703 -13.51 3.47 -10.22
CA PRO A 703 -14.04 2.57 -11.23
C PRO A 703 -15.10 1.78 -10.50
N GLN A 704 -16.35 2.04 -10.84
CA GLN A 704 -17.48 1.39 -10.23
C GLN A 704 -17.20 -0.04 -10.60
N ARG A 705 -16.79 -0.81 -9.60
CA ARG A 705 -16.22 -2.11 -9.82
C ARG A 705 -17.34 -2.87 -10.53
N GLN A 706 -17.08 -3.44 -11.70
CA GLN A 706 -18.05 -4.32 -12.35
C GLN A 706 -18.57 -5.29 -11.29
N LEU A 707 -19.86 -5.65 -11.42
CA LEU A 707 -20.50 -6.59 -10.51
C LEU A 707 -19.65 -7.85 -10.33
N PRO A 708 -19.64 -8.45 -9.13
CA PRO A 708 -18.74 -9.55 -8.81
C PRO A 708 -19.10 -10.77 -9.65
N LEU A 709 -18.34 -10.98 -10.72
CA LEU A 709 -18.40 -12.13 -11.61
C LEU A 709 -16.98 -12.65 -11.79
N LEU A 710 -16.80 -13.95 -11.56
CA LEU A 710 -15.54 -14.66 -11.81
C LEU A 710 -15.89 -15.93 -12.57
N LEU A 711 -15.18 -16.19 -13.67
CA LEU A 711 -15.40 -17.35 -14.52
C LEU A 711 -14.31 -18.39 -14.27
N ASP A 712 -14.69 -19.67 -14.28
CA ASP A 712 -13.74 -20.77 -14.33
C ASP A 712 -13.13 -20.95 -15.74
N ALA A 713 -12.24 -21.93 -15.89
CA ALA A 713 -11.59 -22.22 -17.16
C ALA A 713 -12.55 -22.71 -18.27
N ALA A 714 -13.73 -23.23 -17.90
CA ALA A 714 -14.78 -23.65 -18.82
C ALA A 714 -15.75 -22.50 -19.18
N GLY A 715 -15.55 -21.30 -18.60
CA GLY A 715 -16.41 -20.14 -18.80
C GLY A 715 -17.65 -20.11 -17.91
N HIS A 716 -17.77 -21.01 -16.93
CA HIS A 716 -18.89 -21.02 -15.99
C HIS A 716 -18.67 -20.07 -14.81
N PRO A 717 -19.72 -19.40 -14.31
CA PRO A 717 -19.60 -18.50 -13.16
C PRO A 717 -19.35 -19.23 -11.84
N VAL A 718 -18.35 -18.77 -11.09
CA VAL A 718 -18.07 -19.27 -9.74
C VAL A 718 -19.01 -18.61 -8.72
N ARG A 719 -19.76 -19.42 -7.97
CA ARG A 719 -20.84 -18.95 -7.09
C ARG A 719 -20.48 -18.84 -5.62
N THR A 720 -19.65 -19.75 -5.11
CA THR A 720 -19.33 -19.81 -3.67
C THR A 720 -17.95 -19.25 -3.35
N ARG A 721 -17.75 -18.81 -2.11
CA ARG A 721 -16.46 -18.33 -1.64
C ARG A 721 -15.37 -19.41 -1.67
N LYS A 722 -15.73 -20.65 -1.34
CA LYS A 722 -14.83 -21.82 -1.38
C LYS A 722 -14.37 -22.10 -2.81
N ASP A 723 -15.29 -22.06 -3.77
CA ASP A 723 -14.94 -22.29 -5.18
C ASP A 723 -14.07 -21.15 -5.74
N ARG A 724 -14.32 -19.90 -5.31
CA ARG A 724 -13.49 -18.74 -5.67
C ARG A 724 -12.07 -18.88 -5.13
N ASP A 725 -11.95 -19.31 -3.87
CA ASP A 725 -10.66 -19.58 -3.25
C ASP A 725 -9.89 -20.67 -4.02
N LEU A 726 -10.55 -21.80 -4.29
CA LEU A 726 -9.97 -22.90 -5.05
C LEU A 726 -9.56 -22.50 -6.47
N LEU A 727 -10.36 -21.67 -7.16
CA LEU A 727 -10.02 -21.15 -8.49
C LEU A 727 -8.73 -20.30 -8.43
N TRP A 728 -8.59 -19.43 -7.42
CA TRP A 728 -7.38 -18.62 -7.27
C TRP A 728 -6.16 -19.45 -6.89
N LEU A 729 -6.30 -20.41 -5.96
CA LEU A 729 -5.23 -21.33 -5.60
C LEU A 729 -4.76 -22.12 -6.83
N ARG A 730 -5.68 -22.65 -7.65
CA ARG A 730 -5.33 -23.37 -8.89
C ARG A 730 -4.70 -22.47 -9.95
N HIS A 731 -5.25 -21.27 -10.16
CA HIS A 731 -4.76 -20.36 -11.20
C HIS A 731 -3.34 -19.88 -10.93
N PHE A 732 -3.08 -19.40 -9.71
CA PHE A 732 -1.74 -18.93 -9.34
C PHE A 732 -0.79 -20.09 -9.01
N GLY A 733 -1.30 -21.18 -8.44
CA GLY A 733 -0.53 -22.40 -8.21
C GLY A 733 0.01 -22.97 -9.51
N LYS A 734 -0.74 -22.95 -10.61
CA LYS A 734 -0.24 -23.38 -11.93
C LYS A 734 1.04 -22.64 -12.36
N GLN A 735 1.21 -21.37 -11.98
CA GLN A 735 2.36 -20.55 -12.37
C GLN A 735 3.62 -20.90 -11.58
N GLU A 736 3.49 -21.28 -10.30
CA GLU A 736 4.60 -21.55 -9.37
C GLU A 736 4.83 -23.05 -9.08
N VAL A 737 4.31 -23.94 -9.96
CA VAL A 737 4.31 -25.41 -9.75
C VAL A 737 3.69 -25.77 -8.39
N GLY A 738 2.52 -25.18 -8.14
CA GLY A 738 1.81 -25.25 -6.88
C GLY A 738 0.96 -26.51 -6.72
N GLN A 739 1.03 -27.15 -5.56
CA GLN A 739 0.18 -28.27 -5.14
C GLN A 739 -0.76 -27.80 -4.03
N ILE A 740 -2.06 -28.09 -4.18
CA ILE A 740 -3.07 -27.69 -3.20
C ILE A 740 -3.22 -28.81 -2.19
N GLU A 741 -3.04 -28.47 -0.92
CA GLU A 741 -3.01 -29.42 0.19
C GLU A 741 -3.80 -28.85 1.39
N GLU A 742 -4.28 -29.74 2.27
CA GLU A 742 -4.86 -29.31 3.55
C GLU A 742 -3.76 -28.85 4.51
N VAL A 743 -4.03 -27.77 5.26
CA VAL A 743 -3.02 -27.17 6.16
C VAL A 743 -2.53 -28.17 7.20
N LYS A 744 -3.42 -29.01 7.74
CA LYS A 744 -3.03 -30.06 8.72
C LYS A 744 -2.12 -31.11 8.09
N ALA A 745 -2.45 -31.57 6.88
CA ALA A 745 -1.62 -32.53 6.14
C ALA A 745 -0.25 -31.93 5.80
N PHE A 746 -0.20 -30.65 5.43
CA PHE A 746 1.07 -29.94 5.18
C PHE A 746 1.96 -29.88 6.43
N LEU A 747 1.39 -29.63 7.61
CA LEU A 747 2.15 -29.56 8.88
C LEU A 747 2.58 -30.93 9.42
N GLN A 748 1.85 -31.99 9.10
CA GLN A 748 2.18 -33.37 9.49
C GLN A 748 3.20 -34.02 8.55
N ARG A 749 3.50 -33.39 7.41
CA ARG A 749 4.47 -33.91 6.46
C ARG A 749 5.88 -33.77 7.04
N GLU A 750 6.68 -34.81 6.87
CA GLU A 750 8.13 -34.68 7.04
C GLU A 750 8.68 -33.75 5.94
N HIS A 751 9.06 -32.54 6.36
CA HIS A 751 9.76 -31.62 5.49
C HIS A 751 11.18 -32.14 5.30
N GLN A 752 11.53 -32.51 4.06
CA GLN A 752 12.91 -32.83 3.74
C GLN A 752 13.78 -31.61 4.05
N PRO A 753 14.92 -31.80 4.77
CA PRO A 753 15.86 -30.72 4.99
C PRO A 753 16.44 -30.28 3.66
N VAL A 754 16.81 -29.01 3.60
CA VAL A 754 17.46 -28.43 2.43
C VAL A 754 18.82 -29.10 2.23
N CYS A 755 19.21 -29.35 0.99
CA CYS A 755 20.52 -29.92 0.68
C CYS A 755 21.64 -28.97 1.13
N ILE A 756 22.48 -29.46 2.04
CA ILE A 756 23.57 -28.70 2.64
C ILE A 756 24.84 -28.82 1.77
N ASP A 757 25.40 -27.70 1.30
CA ASP A 757 26.72 -27.64 0.66
C ASP A 757 27.82 -28.07 1.65
N GLN A 758 28.82 -28.78 1.12
CA GLN A 758 29.87 -29.41 1.91
C GLN A 758 30.86 -28.41 2.56
N GLU A 759 30.89 -27.15 2.10
CA GLU A 759 31.87 -26.12 2.49
C GLU A 759 31.26 -24.98 3.34
N LEU A 760 30.65 -25.30 4.48
CA LEU A 760 30.10 -24.27 5.39
C LEU A 760 31.18 -23.70 6.31
N THR A 761 31.72 -22.53 5.96
CA THR A 761 32.60 -21.73 6.84
C THR A 761 31.88 -20.46 7.28
N TRP A 762 31.64 -20.31 8.57
CA TRP A 762 30.96 -19.14 9.14
C TRP A 762 31.94 -17.98 9.37
N GLN A 763 31.58 -16.81 8.84
CA GLN A 763 32.17 -15.54 9.24
C GLN A 763 31.19 -14.73 10.10
N VAL A 764 31.70 -13.88 10.98
CA VAL A 764 30.85 -13.05 11.87
C VAL A 764 29.97 -12.11 11.04
N GLU A 765 30.50 -11.63 9.91
CA GLU A 765 29.85 -10.78 8.94
C GLU A 765 28.73 -11.49 8.17
N ASP A 766 28.61 -12.82 8.24
CA ASP A 766 27.49 -13.57 7.66
C ASP A 766 26.25 -13.49 8.56
N LEU A 767 26.42 -13.28 9.86
CA LEU A 767 25.34 -13.23 10.84
C LEU A 767 24.70 -11.84 10.96
N PRO A 768 23.41 -11.75 11.30
CA PRO A 768 22.73 -10.47 11.46
C PRO A 768 23.20 -9.76 12.74
N SER A 769 23.95 -8.66 12.61
CA SER A 769 24.27 -7.80 13.76
C SER A 769 23.05 -6.96 14.19
N LEU A 770 23.05 -6.42 15.41
CA LEU A 770 21.99 -5.50 15.86
C LEU A 770 21.84 -4.30 14.92
N GLY A 771 22.96 -3.73 14.47
CA GLY A 771 22.99 -2.62 13.52
C GLY A 771 22.34 -2.97 12.18
N ASP A 772 22.57 -4.18 11.66
CA ASP A 772 21.94 -4.68 10.44
C ASP A 772 20.42 -4.77 10.59
N ILE A 773 19.95 -5.38 11.68
CA ILE A 773 18.52 -5.55 11.98
C ILE A 773 17.85 -4.18 12.11
N GLU A 774 18.47 -3.26 12.83
CA GLU A 774 17.96 -1.90 13.00
C GLU A 774 17.85 -1.17 11.64
N ALA A 775 18.84 -1.34 10.77
CA ALA A 775 18.87 -0.72 9.45
C ALA A 775 17.75 -1.24 8.53
N VAL A 776 17.44 -2.54 8.54
CA VAL A 776 16.30 -3.06 7.75
C VAL A 776 14.95 -2.65 8.32
N ILE A 777 14.79 -2.62 9.66
CA ILE A 777 13.56 -2.16 10.32
C ILE A 777 13.25 -0.71 9.94
N ARG A 778 14.25 0.20 9.96
CA ARG A 778 14.07 1.61 9.55
C ARG A 778 13.55 1.76 8.13
N LEU A 779 13.90 0.83 7.25
CA LEU A 779 13.51 0.81 5.84
C LEU A 779 12.20 0.07 5.56
N ALA A 780 11.53 -0.48 6.58
CA ALA A 780 10.25 -1.13 6.42
C ALA A 780 9.19 -0.12 5.89
N PRO A 781 8.46 -0.45 4.81
CA PRO A 781 7.56 0.48 4.16
C PRO A 781 6.28 0.70 4.98
N LYS A 782 6.03 1.96 5.38
CA LYS A 782 4.81 2.41 6.06
C LYS A 782 3.58 2.33 5.15
N GLY A 783 2.40 2.16 5.75
CA GLY A 783 1.11 2.16 5.07
C GLY A 783 0.82 0.93 4.21
N ARG A 784 1.67 -0.11 4.27
CA ARG A 784 1.49 -1.37 3.54
C ARG A 784 0.67 -2.38 4.35
N ALA A 785 0.09 -3.38 3.67
CA ALA A 785 -0.64 -4.46 4.32
C ALA A 785 0.30 -5.30 5.20
N ALA A 786 -0.19 -5.75 6.35
CA ALA A 786 0.50 -6.73 7.19
C ALA A 786 0.35 -8.15 6.60
N GLY A 787 1.24 -9.06 6.97
CA GLY A 787 1.16 -10.48 6.62
C GLY A 787 0.09 -11.22 7.43
N LEU A 788 0.19 -12.55 7.45
CA LEU A 788 -0.70 -13.41 8.26
C LEU A 788 -0.49 -13.24 9.77
N ASP A 789 0.71 -12.84 10.17
CA ASP A 789 1.06 -12.44 11.54
C ASP A 789 0.30 -11.20 12.04
N GLY A 790 -0.35 -10.44 11.16
CA GLY A 790 -1.04 -9.20 11.51
C GLY A 790 -0.10 -8.07 11.96
N ILE A 791 1.22 -8.25 11.95
CA ILE A 791 2.19 -7.27 12.48
C ILE A 791 2.44 -6.17 11.42
N PRO A 792 2.07 -4.90 11.68
CA PRO A 792 2.30 -3.82 10.75
C PRO A 792 3.74 -3.29 10.83
N ALA A 793 4.33 -2.87 9.71
CA ALA A 793 5.69 -2.30 9.67
C ALA A 793 5.89 -1.10 10.62
N GLU A 794 4.82 -0.38 10.95
CA GLU A 794 4.85 0.73 11.88
C GLU A 794 5.28 0.32 13.29
N VAL A 795 4.92 -0.88 13.79
CA VAL A 795 5.31 -1.33 15.14
C VAL A 795 6.82 -1.51 15.24
N LEU A 796 7.42 -2.10 14.21
CA LEU A 796 8.88 -2.25 14.14
C LEU A 796 9.56 -0.88 14.13
N ARG A 797 8.97 0.08 13.41
CA ARG A 797 9.52 1.44 13.26
C ARG A 797 9.26 2.37 14.43
N ALA A 798 8.45 1.98 15.40
CA ALA A 798 8.15 2.80 16.56
C ALA A 798 9.38 2.94 17.46
N ALA A 799 10.11 1.84 17.67
CA ALA A 799 11.36 1.80 18.42
C ALA A 799 12.37 0.84 17.75
N PRO A 800 13.06 1.26 16.66
CA PRO A 800 13.91 0.37 15.86
C PRO A 800 14.99 -0.37 16.66
N GLY A 801 15.74 0.34 17.52
CA GLY A 801 16.81 -0.27 18.34
C GLY A 801 16.29 -1.32 19.33
N HIS A 802 15.25 -0.98 20.09
CA HIS A 802 14.63 -1.91 21.05
C HIS A 802 14.00 -3.12 20.36
N MET A 803 13.35 -2.91 19.20
CA MET A 803 12.81 -4.00 18.39
C MET A 803 13.91 -4.89 17.79
N ALA A 804 15.03 -4.30 17.37
CA ALA A 804 16.18 -5.06 16.88
C ALA A 804 16.75 -5.97 17.97
N ALA A 805 16.89 -5.48 19.19
CA ALA A 805 17.30 -6.27 20.34
C ALA A 805 16.33 -7.44 20.60
N ALA A 806 15.01 -7.20 20.54
CA ALA A 806 14.01 -8.26 20.72
C ALA A 806 14.04 -9.34 19.62
N LEU A 807 14.47 -9.00 18.40
CA LEU A 807 14.53 -9.91 17.25
C LEU A 807 15.89 -10.59 17.06
N GLN A 808 16.94 -10.11 17.73
CA GLN A 808 18.33 -10.57 17.54
C GLN A 808 18.47 -12.08 17.68
N SER A 809 18.05 -12.65 18.81
CA SER A 809 18.15 -14.09 19.07
C SER A 809 17.36 -14.92 18.07
N LEU A 810 16.17 -14.48 17.64
CA LEU A 810 15.38 -15.21 16.64
C LEU A 810 16.07 -15.20 15.27
N PHE A 811 16.62 -14.06 14.84
CA PHE A 811 17.30 -13.95 13.56
C PHE A 811 18.62 -14.71 13.56
N THR A 812 19.43 -14.59 14.62
CA THR A 812 20.66 -15.38 14.77
C THR A 812 20.35 -16.88 14.82
N LYS A 813 19.28 -17.30 15.51
CA LYS A 813 18.81 -18.69 15.54
C LYS A 813 18.43 -19.18 14.15
N ALA A 814 17.61 -18.44 13.42
CA ALA A 814 17.21 -18.80 12.06
C ALA A 814 18.42 -18.90 11.10
N SER A 815 19.40 -18.00 11.24
CA SER A 815 20.62 -18.01 10.45
C SER A 815 21.52 -19.21 10.78
N LEU A 816 21.92 -19.40 12.04
CA LEU A 816 22.86 -20.46 12.43
C LEU A 816 22.30 -21.87 12.24
N MET A 817 20.99 -22.04 12.44
CA MET A 817 20.30 -23.31 12.20
C MET A 817 19.98 -23.55 10.71
N LEU A 818 20.28 -22.57 9.84
CA LEU A 818 19.90 -22.58 8.42
C LEU A 818 18.42 -22.93 8.21
N ARG A 819 17.58 -22.51 9.15
CA ARG A 819 16.16 -22.86 9.24
C ARG A 819 15.36 -21.67 9.72
N GLN A 820 14.70 -20.99 8.79
CA GLN A 820 13.71 -19.98 9.12
C GLN A 820 12.41 -20.62 9.64
N PRO A 821 11.64 -19.87 10.45
CA PRO A 821 10.28 -20.24 10.84
C PRO A 821 9.35 -20.51 9.65
N LEU A 822 8.57 -21.58 9.71
CA LEU A 822 7.58 -21.99 8.70
C LEU A 822 6.52 -20.90 8.46
N GLN A 823 6.20 -20.11 9.49
CA GLN A 823 5.27 -18.97 9.42
C GLN A 823 5.75 -17.88 8.45
N TRP A 824 7.06 -17.77 8.20
CA TRP A 824 7.64 -16.76 7.29
C TRP A 824 7.77 -17.27 5.85
N ARG A 825 7.67 -18.58 5.62
CA ARG A 825 7.79 -19.19 4.29
C ARG A 825 6.62 -18.88 3.36
N GLY A 826 5.47 -18.52 3.92
CA GLY A 826 4.27 -18.23 3.17
C GLY A 826 3.57 -16.92 3.51
N GLY A 827 2.40 -16.74 2.91
CA GLY A 827 1.67 -15.48 3.01
C GLY A 827 0.39 -15.42 2.20
N LEU A 828 -0.13 -14.20 2.07
CA LEU A 828 -1.36 -13.90 1.35
C LEU A 828 -1.07 -13.52 -0.10
N LEU A 829 -1.72 -14.19 -1.04
CA LEU A 829 -1.64 -13.86 -2.46
C LEU A 829 -2.91 -13.14 -2.90
N TYR A 830 -2.80 -11.85 -3.17
CA TYR A 830 -3.92 -11.01 -3.63
C TYR A 830 -4.04 -10.98 -5.15
N GLU A 831 -5.27 -11.07 -5.66
CA GLU A 831 -5.58 -10.84 -7.06
C GLU A 831 -5.66 -9.33 -7.37
N CYS A 832 -4.88 -8.89 -8.37
CA CYS A 832 -4.87 -7.52 -8.84
C CYS A 832 -5.16 -7.47 -10.34
N TRP A 833 -6.27 -6.86 -10.73
CA TRP A 833 -6.63 -6.73 -12.15
C TRP A 833 -5.60 -5.87 -12.91
N LYS A 834 -5.11 -6.38 -14.04
CA LYS A 834 -4.08 -5.75 -14.89
C LYS A 834 -4.57 -4.47 -15.62
N GLN A 835 -5.84 -4.09 -15.42
CA GLN A 835 -6.51 -3.01 -16.16
C GLN A 835 -6.59 -3.25 -17.68
N SER A 836 -6.39 -4.50 -18.09
CA SER A 836 -6.53 -5.02 -19.44
C SER A 836 -7.31 -6.33 -19.38
N GLY A 837 -8.01 -6.67 -20.46
CA GLY A 837 -8.88 -7.85 -20.50
C GLY A 837 -10.15 -7.74 -19.65
N ARG A 838 -10.94 -8.82 -19.61
CA ARG A 838 -12.20 -8.88 -18.86
C ARG A 838 -11.90 -9.12 -17.38
N ARG A 839 -12.50 -8.34 -16.48
CA ARG A 839 -12.30 -8.48 -15.03
C ARG A 839 -12.88 -9.78 -14.45
N CYS A 840 -13.72 -10.48 -15.18
CA CYS A 840 -14.22 -11.80 -14.77
C CYS A 840 -13.27 -12.95 -15.11
N ASP A 841 -12.23 -12.70 -15.90
CA ASP A 841 -11.25 -13.70 -16.31
C ASP A 841 -10.03 -13.69 -15.37
N PRO A 842 -9.70 -14.83 -14.72
CA PRO A 842 -8.49 -14.96 -13.90
C PRO A 842 -7.20 -14.53 -14.62
N ALA A 843 -7.04 -14.82 -15.92
CA ALA A 843 -5.81 -14.49 -16.66
C ALA A 843 -5.54 -12.98 -16.79
N SER A 844 -6.59 -12.18 -16.66
CA SER A 844 -6.54 -10.71 -16.63
C SER A 844 -6.07 -10.16 -15.26
N HIS A 845 -5.72 -11.02 -14.31
CA HIS A 845 -5.20 -10.65 -12.99
C HIS A 845 -3.71 -10.98 -12.86
N ARG A 846 -3.04 -10.26 -11.97
CA ARG A 846 -1.70 -10.59 -11.47
C ARG A 846 -1.81 -10.91 -9.98
N SER A 847 -1.00 -11.83 -9.52
CA SER A 847 -0.76 -12.12 -8.11
C SER A 847 0.08 -11.00 -7.48
N LEU A 848 -0.21 -10.68 -6.22
CA LEU A 848 0.58 -9.82 -5.35
C LEU A 848 0.78 -10.55 -4.02
N PHE A 849 2.01 -11.00 -3.76
CA PHE A 849 2.33 -11.74 -2.56
C PHE A 849 2.63 -10.82 -1.37
N VAL A 850 2.03 -11.12 -0.22
CA VAL A 850 2.18 -10.40 1.05
C VAL A 850 2.55 -11.38 2.16
N SER A 851 3.85 -11.46 2.47
CA SER A 851 4.43 -12.20 3.60
C SER A 851 4.59 -11.33 4.85
N SER A 852 4.99 -11.99 5.95
CA SER A 852 5.34 -11.35 7.24
C SER A 852 6.33 -10.20 7.06
N VAL A 853 6.06 -9.07 7.73
CA VAL A 853 7.00 -7.94 7.72
C VAL A 853 8.27 -8.26 8.49
N VAL A 854 8.16 -9.07 9.56
CA VAL A 854 9.29 -9.52 10.39
C VAL A 854 10.19 -10.45 9.56
N GLY A 855 9.62 -11.49 8.95
CA GLY A 855 10.37 -12.38 8.04
C GLY A 855 11.04 -11.63 6.89
N LYS A 856 10.34 -10.67 6.27
CA LYS A 856 10.92 -9.77 5.25
C LYS A 856 12.14 -9.00 5.74
N CYS A 857 12.23 -8.65 7.03
CA CYS A 857 13.41 -7.96 7.56
C CYS A 857 14.63 -8.89 7.52
N LEU A 858 14.51 -10.15 7.95
CA LEU A 858 15.58 -11.15 7.84
C LEU A 858 15.97 -11.38 6.38
N HIS A 859 14.98 -11.59 5.50
CA HIS A 859 15.22 -11.80 4.08
C HIS A 859 15.95 -10.62 3.42
N LYS A 860 15.54 -9.39 3.76
CA LYS A 860 16.18 -8.18 3.22
C LYS A 860 17.57 -7.98 3.79
N LEU A 861 17.82 -8.41 5.03
CA LEU A 861 19.13 -8.39 5.65
C LEU A 861 20.08 -9.33 4.90
N THR A 862 19.71 -10.60 4.71
CA THR A 862 20.53 -11.57 3.97
C THR A 862 20.77 -11.12 2.53
N ARG A 863 19.74 -10.58 1.86
CA ARG A 863 19.85 -10.03 0.50
C ARG A 863 20.83 -8.85 0.37
N ARG A 864 21.04 -8.08 1.44
CA ARG A 864 21.99 -6.95 1.43
C ARG A 864 23.43 -7.42 1.41
N LYS A 865 23.72 -8.58 2.02
CA LYS A 865 25.07 -9.14 2.08
C LYS A 865 25.59 -9.50 0.68
N ILE A 866 24.70 -9.92 -0.23
CA ILE A 866 25.05 -10.19 -1.64
C ILE A 866 24.92 -8.98 -2.56
N GLN A 867 24.60 -7.78 -2.06
CA GLN A 867 24.31 -6.64 -2.94
C GLN A 867 25.54 -6.22 -3.78
N THR A 868 26.74 -6.34 -3.22
CA THR A 868 27.99 -6.06 -3.94
C THR A 868 28.18 -7.07 -5.08
N VAL A 869 28.02 -8.37 -4.80
CA VAL A 869 28.07 -9.43 -5.81
C VAL A 869 27.03 -9.23 -6.92
N VAL A 870 25.81 -8.83 -6.59
CA VAL A 870 24.78 -8.51 -7.60
C VAL A 870 25.17 -7.29 -8.46
N ASN A 871 25.82 -6.29 -7.86
CA ASN A 871 26.24 -5.09 -8.58
C ASN A 871 27.43 -5.36 -9.53
N GLU A 872 28.36 -6.22 -9.12
CA GLU A 872 29.62 -6.48 -9.84
C GLU A 872 29.54 -7.71 -10.76
N GLY A 873 28.81 -8.75 -10.36
CA GLY A 873 28.74 -10.03 -11.06
C GLY A 873 27.74 -10.12 -12.21
N LEU A 874 26.74 -9.22 -12.26
CA LEU A 874 25.85 -9.12 -13.44
C LEU A 874 26.52 -8.25 -14.51
N HIS A 875 26.17 -8.38 -15.79
CA HIS A 875 26.72 -7.52 -16.84
C HIS A 875 26.25 -6.05 -16.68
N GLU A 876 27.03 -5.12 -17.25
CA GLU A 876 26.92 -3.68 -16.98
C GLU A 876 25.52 -3.08 -17.19
N PHE A 877 24.79 -3.58 -18.18
CA PHE A 877 23.46 -3.10 -18.56
C PHE A 877 22.31 -3.94 -18.00
N HIS A 878 22.56 -4.85 -17.04
CA HIS A 878 21.52 -5.48 -16.21
C HIS A 878 21.16 -4.59 -15.02
N LEU A 879 20.25 -3.64 -15.22
CA LEU A 879 20.06 -2.56 -14.26
C LEU A 879 18.94 -2.79 -13.24
N GLY A 880 18.09 -3.80 -13.46
CA GLY A 880 16.87 -4.03 -12.65
C GLY A 880 17.10 -4.38 -11.17
N ALA A 881 18.09 -5.23 -10.86
CA ALA A 881 18.41 -5.65 -9.48
C ALA A 881 19.55 -4.87 -8.81
N ARG A 882 20.19 -3.96 -9.57
CA ARG A 882 21.30 -3.13 -9.11
C ARG A 882 20.80 -1.93 -8.31
N ARG A 883 21.45 -1.64 -7.18
CA ARG A 883 21.05 -0.53 -6.32
C ARG A 883 21.50 0.81 -6.93
N GLY A 884 20.60 1.79 -6.94
CA GLY A 884 20.92 3.16 -7.37
C GLY A 884 20.90 3.39 -8.89
N GLN A 885 20.54 2.37 -9.68
CA GLN A 885 20.51 2.49 -11.13
C GLN A 885 19.16 3.04 -11.63
N PRO A 886 19.16 4.13 -12.43
CA PRO A 886 17.95 4.72 -12.97
C PRO A 886 17.43 3.96 -14.21
N VAL A 887 16.11 3.78 -14.31
CA VAL A 887 15.43 3.20 -15.49
C VAL A 887 15.66 4.01 -16.78
N GLN A 888 16.18 5.23 -16.64
CA GLN A 888 16.53 6.11 -17.74
C GLN A 888 17.74 5.63 -18.54
N TYR A 889 18.69 4.91 -17.93
CA TYR A 889 19.89 4.41 -18.63
C TYR A 889 19.59 3.45 -19.78
N PRO A 890 18.81 2.36 -19.61
CA PRO A 890 18.50 1.46 -20.73
C PRO A 890 17.68 2.17 -21.82
N ALA A 891 16.79 3.10 -21.44
CA ALA A 891 16.09 3.94 -22.40
C ALA A 891 17.02 4.92 -23.15
N ALA A 892 18.03 5.48 -22.47
CA ALA A 892 19.04 6.35 -23.08
C ALA A 892 19.92 5.59 -24.08
N TYR A 893 20.28 4.36 -23.74
CA TYR A 893 21.05 3.46 -24.60
C TYR A 893 20.37 3.29 -25.96
N ILE A 894 19.11 2.85 -25.98
CA ILE A 894 18.34 2.66 -27.21
C ILE A 894 18.17 3.96 -28.01
N LEU A 895 17.86 5.09 -27.33
CA LEU A 895 17.73 6.38 -28.02
C LEU A 895 19.05 6.85 -28.65
N SER A 896 20.17 6.56 -28.01
CA SER A 896 21.51 6.91 -28.50
C SER A 896 21.86 6.12 -29.76
N PHE A 897 21.51 4.83 -29.81
CA PHE A 897 21.62 4.01 -31.03
C PHE A 897 20.81 4.58 -32.19
N ILE A 898 19.54 4.95 -31.97
CA ILE A 898 18.69 5.56 -33.00
C ILE A 898 19.31 6.86 -33.54
N ARG A 899 19.77 7.73 -32.64
CA ARG A 899 20.41 9.01 -33.02
C ARG A 899 21.72 8.79 -33.78
N ARG A 900 22.55 7.84 -33.33
CA ARG A 900 23.80 7.47 -34.00
C ARG A 900 23.55 6.92 -35.40
N ALA A 901 22.62 5.96 -35.55
CA ALA A 901 22.26 5.39 -36.85
C ALA A 901 21.77 6.47 -37.81
N HIS A 902 20.97 7.42 -37.32
CA HIS A 902 20.51 8.56 -38.11
C HIS A 902 21.65 9.48 -38.56
N ALA A 903 22.56 9.83 -37.65
CA ALA A 903 23.71 10.66 -37.96
C ALA A 903 24.67 10.00 -38.98
N GLN A 904 24.74 8.66 -38.97
CA GLN A 904 25.58 7.87 -39.87
C GLN A 904 24.84 7.40 -41.14
N SER A 905 23.57 7.74 -41.32
CA SER A 905 22.71 7.25 -42.43
C SER A 905 22.66 5.72 -42.56
N ARG A 906 22.72 4.99 -41.44
CA ARG A 906 22.68 3.52 -41.38
C ARG A 906 21.26 3.02 -41.09
N SER A 907 20.97 1.81 -41.54
CA SER A 907 19.76 1.09 -41.12
C SER A 907 19.90 0.64 -39.66
N ILE A 908 18.79 0.60 -38.91
CA ILE A 908 18.75 0.17 -37.51
C ILE A 908 17.60 -0.81 -37.27
N GLY A 909 17.86 -1.86 -36.48
CA GLY A 909 16.88 -2.79 -35.96
C GLY A 909 16.99 -2.88 -34.44
N ILE A 910 15.85 -2.81 -33.75
CA ILE A 910 15.79 -2.94 -32.29
C ILE A 910 14.79 -4.04 -31.94
N LEU A 911 15.26 -5.06 -31.24
CA LEU A 911 14.43 -6.13 -30.69
C LEU A 911 14.04 -5.76 -29.25
N PHE A 912 12.75 -5.81 -28.94
CA PHE A 912 12.23 -5.72 -27.58
C PHE A 912 11.65 -7.08 -27.16
N LEU A 913 12.05 -7.56 -25.98
CA LEU A 913 11.60 -8.81 -25.38
C LEU A 913 10.73 -8.52 -24.14
N ASP A 914 9.56 -9.14 -24.09
CA ASP A 914 8.67 -9.23 -22.91
C ASP A 914 8.41 -10.72 -22.64
N ALA A 915 8.63 -11.19 -21.42
CA ALA A 915 8.39 -12.59 -21.04
C ALA A 915 7.06 -12.74 -20.27
N GLU A 916 6.31 -13.80 -20.55
CA GLU A 916 5.03 -14.05 -19.87
C GLU A 916 5.28 -14.58 -18.45
N ALA A 917 4.84 -13.80 -17.45
CA ALA A 917 4.90 -14.18 -16.04
C ALA A 917 6.32 -14.59 -15.60
N ALA A 918 7.35 -13.89 -16.08
CA ALA A 918 8.76 -14.24 -15.95
C ALA A 918 9.17 -14.58 -14.51
N TYR A 919 8.77 -13.74 -13.53
CA TYR A 919 9.08 -13.98 -12.13
C TYR A 919 8.50 -15.27 -11.53
N TYR A 920 7.43 -15.82 -12.11
CA TYR A 920 6.74 -17.02 -11.62
C TYR A 920 7.29 -18.30 -12.24
N ARG A 921 7.87 -18.22 -13.44
CA ARG A 921 8.42 -19.35 -14.21
C ARG A 921 9.94 -19.43 -14.11
N ILE A 922 10.44 -19.57 -12.88
CA ILE A 922 11.87 -19.68 -12.61
C ILE A 922 12.14 -20.91 -11.78
N CYS A 923 13.14 -21.71 -12.18
CA CYS A 923 13.71 -22.74 -11.34
C CYS A 923 14.71 -22.07 -10.38
N ARG A 924 14.39 -22.07 -9.08
CA ARG A 924 15.15 -21.36 -8.05
C ARG A 924 16.54 -21.98 -7.88
N ASP A 925 16.61 -23.29 -8.08
CA ASP A 925 17.81 -24.12 -7.98
C ASP A 925 18.91 -23.68 -8.96
N LEU A 926 18.56 -23.12 -10.13
CA LEU A 926 19.55 -22.54 -11.05
C LEU A 926 20.30 -21.35 -10.45
N ALA A 927 19.67 -20.61 -9.53
CA ALA A 927 20.34 -19.51 -8.83
C ALA A 927 21.09 -19.99 -7.59
N THR A 928 20.46 -20.82 -6.76
CA THR A 928 20.95 -21.15 -5.40
C THR A 928 21.69 -22.49 -5.30
N GLY A 929 21.69 -23.30 -6.35
CA GLY A 929 22.03 -24.72 -6.29
C GLY A 929 20.88 -25.57 -5.77
N LEU A 930 21.11 -26.89 -5.69
CA LEU A 930 20.11 -27.88 -5.31
C LEU A 930 19.45 -27.56 -3.95
N ILE A 931 18.12 -27.35 -3.95
CA ILE A 931 17.35 -27.06 -2.74
C ILE A 931 16.81 -28.34 -2.10
N GLU A 932 16.13 -29.18 -2.88
CA GLU A 932 15.50 -30.44 -2.44
C GLU A 932 16.21 -31.63 -3.12
N THR A 933 15.54 -32.33 -4.05
CA THR A 933 16.09 -33.51 -4.74
C THR A 933 16.16 -33.31 -6.26
N ASP A 934 17.03 -34.07 -6.92
CA ASP A 934 17.18 -34.08 -8.38
C ASP A 934 15.86 -34.40 -9.10
N GLU A 935 15.02 -35.27 -8.53
CA GLU A 935 13.71 -35.60 -9.09
C GLU A 935 12.77 -34.39 -9.07
N THR A 936 12.85 -33.57 -8.02
CA THR A 936 12.03 -32.36 -7.89
C THR A 936 12.43 -31.32 -8.92
N VAL A 937 13.74 -31.09 -9.09
CA VAL A 937 14.28 -30.19 -10.13
C VAL A 937 13.90 -30.68 -11.52
N THR A 938 14.06 -31.98 -11.78
CA THR A 938 13.67 -32.60 -13.05
C THR A 938 12.16 -32.45 -13.32
N ALA A 939 11.31 -32.58 -12.29
CA ALA A 939 9.87 -32.35 -12.42
C ALA A 939 9.54 -30.90 -12.76
N ILE A 940 10.27 -29.92 -12.19
CA ILE A 940 10.14 -28.50 -12.52
C ILE A 940 10.54 -28.26 -13.98
N PHE A 941 11.69 -28.78 -14.43
CA PHE A 941 12.15 -28.64 -15.82
C PHE A 941 11.15 -29.22 -16.83
N LYS A 942 10.64 -30.43 -16.56
CA LYS A 942 9.56 -31.03 -17.36
C LYS A 942 8.30 -30.15 -17.39
N ARG A 943 7.94 -29.54 -16.25
CA ARG A 943 6.76 -28.66 -16.15
C ARG A 943 6.93 -27.34 -16.90
N PHE A 944 8.15 -26.85 -17.03
CA PHE A 944 8.48 -25.66 -17.81
C PHE A 944 8.65 -25.93 -19.31
N ASN A 945 8.51 -27.20 -19.74
CA ASN A 945 8.72 -27.64 -21.12
C ASN A 945 10.14 -27.33 -21.62
N ILE A 946 11.14 -27.51 -20.76
CA ILE A 946 12.54 -27.41 -21.16
C ILE A 946 12.89 -28.59 -22.08
N PRO A 947 13.58 -28.36 -23.22
CA PRO A 947 13.97 -29.43 -24.12
C PRO A 947 14.87 -30.49 -23.43
N PRO A 948 14.72 -31.79 -23.74
CA PRO A 948 15.53 -32.85 -23.13
C PRO A 948 17.04 -32.66 -23.28
N GLU A 949 17.48 -32.06 -24.38
CA GLU A 949 18.87 -31.76 -24.69
C GLU A 949 19.52 -30.75 -23.72
N ASP A 950 18.74 -29.77 -23.22
CA ASP A 950 19.24 -28.73 -22.32
C ASP A 950 19.24 -29.18 -20.85
N LEU A 951 18.47 -30.21 -20.52
CA LEU A 951 18.24 -30.65 -19.15
C LEU A 951 19.52 -31.09 -18.43
N HIS A 952 20.45 -31.75 -19.13
CA HIS A 952 21.71 -32.21 -18.55
C HIS A 952 22.61 -31.03 -18.15
N MET A 953 22.75 -30.03 -19.04
CA MET A 953 23.55 -28.83 -18.79
C MET A 953 22.99 -28.03 -17.62
N LEU A 954 21.67 -27.83 -17.58
CA LEU A 954 21.01 -27.12 -16.48
C LEU A 954 21.12 -27.87 -15.15
N MET A 955 21.02 -29.21 -15.17
CA MET A 955 21.20 -30.01 -13.95
C MET A 955 22.62 -29.92 -13.42
N GLN A 956 23.62 -29.96 -14.30
CA GLN A 956 25.02 -29.78 -13.91
C GLN A 956 25.23 -28.41 -13.25
N GLU A 957 24.65 -27.33 -13.80
CA GLU A 957 24.71 -25.98 -13.20
C GLU A 957 24.09 -25.96 -11.78
N VAL A 958 22.98 -26.68 -11.56
CA VAL A 958 22.37 -26.81 -10.23
C VAL A 958 23.27 -27.57 -9.26
N GLN A 959 23.91 -28.65 -9.72
CA GLN A 959 24.80 -29.50 -8.91
C GLN A 959 26.10 -28.79 -8.51
N GLU A 960 26.61 -27.90 -9.38
CA GLU A 960 27.80 -27.07 -9.10
C GLU A 960 27.49 -25.89 -8.16
N GLY A 961 26.25 -25.76 -7.67
CA GLY A 961 25.83 -24.76 -6.69
C GLY A 961 25.11 -23.54 -7.28
N GLY A 962 24.77 -23.60 -8.58
CA GLY A 962 24.07 -22.55 -9.32
C GLY A 962 24.88 -21.27 -9.48
N MET A 963 24.27 -20.24 -10.08
CA MET A 963 24.99 -19.00 -10.42
C MET A 963 25.55 -18.26 -9.19
N MET A 964 24.96 -18.43 -7.99
CA MET A 964 25.53 -17.85 -6.78
C MET A 964 26.91 -18.43 -6.44
N ALA A 965 27.15 -19.71 -6.74
CA ALA A 965 28.47 -20.32 -6.62
C ALA A 965 29.48 -19.64 -7.55
N ASP A 966 29.12 -19.54 -8.83
CA ASP A 966 29.97 -19.00 -9.89
C ASP A 966 30.42 -17.55 -9.61
N LEU A 967 29.55 -16.77 -8.95
CA LEU A 967 29.81 -15.38 -8.59
C LEU A 967 30.47 -15.20 -7.22
N GLY A 968 30.87 -16.28 -6.55
CA GLY A 968 31.59 -16.24 -5.28
C GLY A 968 30.74 -15.84 -4.08
N VAL A 969 29.43 -16.09 -4.10
CA VAL A 969 28.58 -15.89 -2.92
C VAL A 969 28.96 -16.91 -1.84
N PRO A 970 29.23 -16.50 -0.58
CA PRO A 970 29.58 -17.42 0.49
C PRO A 970 28.54 -18.54 0.68
N ALA A 971 29.01 -19.77 0.92
CA ALA A 971 28.14 -20.94 1.09
C ALA A 971 27.08 -20.74 2.18
N THR A 972 27.42 -20.08 3.29
CA THR A 972 26.51 -19.71 4.38
C THR A 972 25.30 -18.91 3.89
N ILE A 973 25.52 -17.89 3.06
CA ILE A 973 24.47 -17.04 2.52
C ILE A 973 23.67 -17.75 1.41
N ARG A 974 24.33 -18.57 0.57
CA ARG A 974 23.63 -19.41 -0.42
C ARG A 974 22.64 -20.35 0.26
N HIS A 975 23.04 -21.00 1.36
CA HIS A 975 22.13 -21.85 2.14
C HIS A 975 20.96 -21.10 2.73
N MET A 976 21.20 -19.92 3.32
CA MET A 976 20.10 -19.08 3.79
C MET A 976 19.14 -18.75 2.64
N ALA A 977 19.63 -18.59 1.41
CA ALA A 977 18.78 -18.40 0.23
C ALA A 977 18.04 -19.68 -0.17
N LYS A 978 18.67 -20.86 -0.13
CA LYS A 978 18.00 -22.16 -0.36
C LYS A 978 16.88 -22.38 0.66
N ASP A 979 17.17 -22.20 1.94
CA ASP A 979 16.19 -22.30 3.03
C ASP A 979 15.07 -21.26 2.89
N LEU A 980 15.41 -20.04 2.46
CA LEU A 980 14.43 -19.01 2.16
C LEU A 980 13.38 -19.50 1.15
N HIS A 981 13.80 -20.30 0.18
CA HIS A 981 13.04 -20.80 -0.96
C HIS A 981 12.50 -22.23 -0.82
N ALA A 982 12.84 -22.96 0.24
CA ALA A 982 12.31 -24.30 0.52
C ALA A 982 10.91 -24.25 1.15
N ASN A 983 10.06 -25.24 0.86
CA ASN A 983 8.72 -25.41 1.46
C ASN A 983 7.83 -24.15 1.46
N THR A 984 7.92 -23.35 0.41
CA THR A 984 7.15 -22.09 0.29
C THR A 984 5.67 -22.37 0.00
N TRP A 985 4.78 -21.50 0.47
CA TRP A 985 3.34 -21.68 0.30
C TRP A 985 2.59 -20.34 0.25
N PHE A 986 1.37 -20.35 -0.26
CA PHE A 986 0.48 -19.20 -0.17
C PHE A 986 -0.98 -19.63 0.04
N ILE A 987 -1.77 -18.70 0.56
CA ILE A 987 -3.24 -18.81 0.59
C ILE A 987 -3.87 -17.60 -0.11
N SER A 988 -5.11 -17.75 -0.59
CA SER A 988 -5.86 -16.59 -1.05
C SER A 988 -6.51 -15.87 0.16
N PRO A 989 -6.71 -14.55 0.09
CA PRO A 989 -7.38 -13.77 1.14
C PRO A 989 -8.86 -14.12 1.30
N HIS A 990 -9.40 -14.98 0.43
CA HIS A 990 -10.79 -15.40 0.41
C HIS A 990 -11.00 -16.74 1.11
N GLY A 991 -9.94 -17.49 1.44
CA GLY A 991 -10.06 -18.78 2.11
C GLY A 991 -10.63 -18.73 3.52
N ASP A 992 -10.98 -19.91 4.02
CA ASP A 992 -11.40 -20.23 5.39
C ASP A 992 -10.22 -20.71 6.26
N GLY A 993 -9.04 -20.87 5.67
CA GLY A 993 -7.81 -21.34 6.32
C GLY A 993 -7.63 -22.86 6.29
N ALA A 994 -8.47 -23.61 5.58
CA ALA A 994 -8.35 -25.07 5.49
C ALA A 994 -7.35 -25.54 4.42
N LEU A 995 -7.20 -24.78 3.32
CA LEU A 995 -6.36 -25.13 2.18
C LEU A 995 -5.23 -24.12 1.98
N LEU A 996 -4.08 -24.62 1.54
CA LEU A 996 -2.97 -23.81 1.03
C LEU A 996 -2.46 -24.36 -0.30
N SER A 997 -1.72 -23.54 -1.04
CA SER A 997 -0.93 -24.01 -2.20
C SER A 997 0.54 -23.96 -1.85
N ARG A 998 1.18 -25.13 -1.74
CA ARG A 998 2.63 -25.29 -1.61
C ARG A 998 3.28 -25.11 -2.98
N THR A 999 4.38 -24.37 -3.07
CA THR A 999 5.01 -23.98 -4.33
C THR A 999 6.48 -24.40 -4.38
N SER A 1000 6.90 -24.97 -5.51
CA SER A 1000 8.28 -25.41 -5.75
C SER A 1000 9.06 -24.48 -6.68
N ALA A 1001 8.41 -23.56 -7.39
CA ALA A 1001 9.06 -22.68 -8.37
C ALA A 1001 8.66 -21.21 -8.23
N GLY A 1002 9.32 -20.32 -8.97
CA GLY A 1002 9.02 -18.88 -9.01
C GLY A 1002 9.64 -18.08 -7.87
N SER A 1003 9.97 -16.83 -8.12
CA SER A 1003 10.77 -15.98 -7.23
C SER A 1003 10.00 -15.32 -6.06
N ARG A 1004 8.68 -15.52 -5.97
CA ARG A 1004 7.73 -14.87 -5.02
C ARG A 1004 7.69 -13.33 -5.10
N PRO A 1005 7.09 -12.76 -6.17
CA PRO A 1005 6.98 -11.31 -6.36
C PRO A 1005 6.29 -10.57 -5.22
N GLY A 1006 7.08 -9.75 -4.50
CA GLY A 1006 6.65 -9.08 -3.27
C GLY A 1006 7.56 -9.39 -2.08
N GLU A 1007 8.38 -10.43 -2.20
CA GLU A 1007 9.47 -10.77 -1.29
C GLU A 1007 10.77 -10.04 -1.63
N SER A 1008 11.71 -9.95 -0.67
CA SER A 1008 12.94 -9.15 -0.82
C SER A 1008 13.99 -9.77 -1.75
N TRP A 1009 13.91 -11.07 -2.03
CA TRP A 1009 14.85 -11.82 -2.89
C TRP A 1009 14.37 -12.01 -4.32
N ALA A 1010 13.12 -11.65 -4.62
CA ALA A 1010 12.48 -12.02 -5.88
C ALA A 1010 13.21 -11.47 -7.12
N ASP A 1011 13.70 -10.24 -7.02
CA ASP A 1011 14.52 -9.57 -8.04
C ASP A 1011 15.90 -10.22 -8.19
N ALA A 1012 16.57 -10.54 -7.08
CA ALA A 1012 17.88 -11.17 -7.07
C ALA A 1012 17.89 -12.51 -7.79
N ILE A 1013 16.99 -13.42 -7.39
CA ILE A 1013 16.91 -14.77 -7.96
C ILE A 1013 16.60 -14.69 -9.44
N PHE A 1014 15.65 -13.83 -9.82
CA PHE A 1014 15.37 -13.62 -11.24
C PHE A 1014 16.58 -13.08 -11.99
N SER A 1015 17.27 -12.07 -11.44
CA SER A 1015 18.42 -11.47 -12.12
C SER A 1015 19.62 -12.40 -12.23
N PHE A 1016 19.83 -13.33 -11.29
CA PHE A 1016 20.84 -14.37 -11.46
C PHE A 1016 20.46 -15.28 -12.64
N VAL A 1017 19.32 -15.98 -12.57
CA VAL A 1017 18.91 -16.90 -13.66
C VAL A 1017 18.86 -16.19 -15.01
N PHE A 1018 18.28 -14.99 -15.07
CA PHE A 1018 18.18 -14.24 -16.31
C PHE A 1018 19.52 -13.67 -16.78
N GLY A 1019 20.42 -13.30 -15.87
CA GLY A 1019 21.78 -12.89 -16.19
C GLY A 1019 22.55 -13.99 -16.93
N ARG A 1020 22.36 -15.25 -16.54
CA ARG A 1020 22.92 -16.42 -17.24
C ARG A 1020 22.38 -16.55 -18.66
N VAL A 1021 21.05 -16.41 -18.84
CA VAL A 1021 20.41 -16.42 -20.16
C VAL A 1021 21.01 -15.34 -21.06
N LEU A 1022 21.14 -14.11 -20.55
CA LEU A 1022 21.69 -12.98 -21.30
C LEU A 1022 23.18 -13.16 -21.65
N ALA A 1023 23.96 -13.77 -20.74
CA ALA A 1023 25.36 -14.10 -20.99
C ALA A 1023 25.50 -15.09 -22.17
N ARG A 1024 24.68 -16.16 -22.19
CA ARG A 1024 24.66 -17.14 -23.29
C ARG A 1024 24.18 -16.54 -24.61
N ILE A 1025 23.15 -15.69 -24.58
CA ILE A 1025 22.71 -14.94 -25.76
C ILE A 1025 23.86 -14.08 -26.31
N THR A 1026 24.58 -13.38 -25.42
CA THR A 1026 25.70 -12.51 -25.82
C THR A 1026 26.86 -13.30 -26.40
N GLU A 1027 27.19 -14.46 -25.82
CA GLU A 1027 28.24 -15.35 -26.32
C GLU A 1027 27.94 -15.86 -27.73
N ILE A 1028 26.72 -16.39 -27.95
CA ILE A 1028 26.28 -16.87 -29.27
C ILE A 1028 26.23 -15.71 -30.28
N ALA A 1029 25.66 -14.58 -29.88
CA ALA A 1029 25.51 -13.42 -30.77
C ALA A 1029 26.86 -12.78 -31.14
N ARG A 1030 27.87 -12.83 -30.26
CA ARG A 1030 29.26 -12.44 -30.58
C ARG A 1030 29.92 -13.46 -31.51
N GLY A 1031 29.75 -14.76 -31.24
CA GLY A 1031 30.30 -15.82 -32.08
C GLY A 1031 29.77 -15.81 -33.52
N GLU A 1032 28.52 -15.37 -33.71
CA GLU A 1032 27.87 -15.23 -35.02
C GLU A 1032 27.98 -13.81 -35.66
N ASP A 1033 28.79 -12.90 -35.10
CA ASP A 1033 28.94 -11.51 -35.59
C ASP A 1033 27.61 -10.74 -35.75
N LEU A 1034 26.69 -10.93 -34.80
CA LEU A 1034 25.35 -10.31 -34.83
C LEU A 1034 25.31 -8.93 -34.16
N LEU A 1035 26.18 -8.69 -33.17
CA LEU A 1035 26.21 -7.46 -32.37
C LEU A 1035 27.13 -6.39 -33.00
N ASP A 1036 26.87 -5.13 -32.70
CA ASP A 1036 27.73 -4.03 -33.16
C ASP A 1036 28.91 -3.79 -32.20
N THR A 1037 30.03 -3.27 -32.72
CA THR A 1037 31.15 -2.77 -31.91
C THR A 1037 31.04 -1.25 -31.71
N LEU A 1038 31.19 -0.82 -30.47
CA LEU A 1038 31.28 0.57 -30.03
C LEU A 1038 32.71 0.88 -29.57
N HIS A 1039 33.06 2.16 -29.47
CA HIS A 1039 34.31 2.61 -28.85
C HIS A 1039 33.94 3.47 -27.64
N ALA A 1040 34.58 3.21 -26.50
CA ALA A 1040 34.33 3.91 -25.26
C ALA A 1040 35.64 4.37 -24.61
N ASP A 1041 35.71 5.65 -24.27
CA ASP A 1041 36.78 6.22 -23.45
C ASP A 1041 36.19 6.64 -22.10
N LEU A 1042 36.51 5.88 -21.05
CA LEU A 1042 36.02 6.14 -19.70
C LEU A 1042 36.72 7.32 -19.02
N ALA A 1043 37.91 7.73 -19.49
CA ALA A 1043 38.65 8.86 -18.94
C ALA A 1043 38.08 10.20 -19.42
N GLU A 1044 37.77 10.31 -20.71
CA GLU A 1044 37.12 11.51 -21.29
C GLU A 1044 35.59 11.49 -21.15
N GLY A 1045 35.00 10.29 -21.00
CA GLY A 1045 33.58 10.08 -20.78
C GLY A 1045 32.70 10.57 -21.94
N PRO A 1046 31.54 11.22 -21.69
CA PRO A 1046 30.60 11.60 -22.74
C PRO A 1046 31.11 12.71 -23.69
N PHE A 1047 32.28 13.29 -23.40
CA PHE A 1047 32.92 14.33 -24.20
C PHE A 1047 34.07 13.79 -25.07
N ALA A 1048 34.27 12.47 -25.07
CA ALA A 1048 35.34 11.82 -25.82
C ALA A 1048 35.29 12.11 -27.32
N THR A 1049 36.48 12.18 -27.93
CA THR A 1049 36.60 12.34 -29.39
C THR A 1049 36.10 11.09 -30.14
N LYS A 1050 35.51 11.31 -31.33
CA LYS A 1050 34.90 10.20 -32.11
C LYS A 1050 35.94 9.17 -32.53
N GLY A 1051 35.74 7.92 -32.10
CA GLY A 1051 36.56 6.79 -32.51
C GLY A 1051 37.83 6.57 -31.66
N GLY A 1052 38.03 7.37 -30.62
CA GLY A 1052 39.00 7.08 -29.56
C GLY A 1052 38.40 6.17 -28.48
N GLY A 1053 39.27 5.44 -27.78
CA GLY A 1053 38.90 4.54 -26.68
C GLY A 1053 38.87 3.06 -27.05
N ASP A 1054 38.58 2.24 -26.05
CA ASP A 1054 38.59 0.78 -26.15
C ASP A 1054 37.36 0.26 -26.91
N GLU A 1055 37.52 -0.83 -27.64
CA GLU A 1055 36.41 -1.53 -28.28
C GLU A 1055 35.50 -2.18 -27.23
N ALA A 1056 34.21 -1.84 -27.28
CA ALA A 1056 33.17 -2.38 -26.43
C ALA A 1056 32.04 -2.95 -27.30
N CYS A 1057 31.69 -4.21 -27.07
CA CYS A 1057 30.57 -4.84 -27.76
C CYS A 1057 29.22 -4.26 -27.28
N ALA A 1058 28.35 -3.90 -28.24
CA ALA A 1058 26.99 -3.45 -28.00
C ALA A 1058 26.08 -4.61 -27.55
N SER A 1059 26.08 -4.91 -26.26
CA SER A 1059 25.20 -5.90 -25.66
C SER A 1059 23.77 -5.39 -25.46
N ASP A 1060 22.95 -6.17 -24.77
CA ASP A 1060 21.58 -5.83 -24.41
C ASP A 1060 21.49 -4.70 -23.38
N ALA A 1061 20.35 -4.02 -23.37
CA ALA A 1061 19.91 -3.16 -22.29
C ALA A 1061 18.68 -3.75 -21.61
N THR A 1062 18.84 -4.10 -20.33
CA THR A 1062 17.86 -4.91 -19.59
C THR A 1062 17.44 -4.26 -18.27
N TRP A 1063 16.11 -4.20 -18.07
CA TRP A 1063 15.50 -3.80 -16.81
C TRP A 1063 14.48 -4.85 -16.38
N ALA A 1064 14.84 -5.67 -15.40
CA ALA A 1064 14.06 -6.85 -15.02
C ALA A 1064 13.83 -7.76 -16.25
N ASP A 1065 12.58 -8.05 -16.60
CA ASP A 1065 12.20 -8.86 -17.77
C ASP A 1065 12.17 -8.07 -19.09
N ASP A 1066 12.08 -6.74 -19.04
CA ASP A 1066 12.10 -5.88 -20.22
C ASP A 1066 13.54 -5.76 -20.75
N SER A 1067 13.84 -6.49 -21.84
CA SER A 1067 15.17 -6.53 -22.47
C SER A 1067 15.15 -5.99 -23.89
N SER A 1068 16.26 -5.40 -24.32
CA SER A 1068 16.35 -4.82 -25.66
C SER A 1068 17.74 -4.92 -26.29
N TRP A 1069 17.77 -5.22 -27.59
CA TRP A 1069 19.00 -5.29 -28.40
C TRP A 1069 18.89 -4.32 -29.57
N ALA A 1070 19.91 -3.49 -29.79
CA ALA A 1070 19.97 -2.54 -30.90
C ALA A 1070 21.15 -2.86 -31.81
N ILE A 1071 20.89 -3.01 -33.11
CA ILE A 1071 21.92 -3.31 -34.12
C ILE A 1071 21.77 -2.43 -35.34
N THR A 1072 22.89 -2.07 -35.98
CA THR A 1072 22.95 -1.14 -37.10
C THR A 1072 23.78 -1.67 -38.26
N ASP A 1073 23.32 -1.49 -39.50
CA ASP A 1073 24.04 -1.92 -40.71
C ASP A 1073 24.01 -0.83 -41.78
N ALA A 1074 25.07 -0.77 -42.59
CA ALA A 1074 25.06 0.02 -43.81
C ALA A 1074 24.16 -0.63 -44.89
N SER A 1075 24.10 -1.97 -44.94
CA SER A 1075 23.25 -2.72 -45.87
C SER A 1075 21.89 -3.08 -45.25
N PRO A 1076 20.76 -2.60 -45.80
CA PRO A 1076 19.42 -2.95 -45.32
C PRO A 1076 19.10 -4.45 -45.33
N LEU A 1077 19.63 -5.19 -46.31
CA LEU A 1077 19.43 -6.64 -46.40
C LEU A 1077 20.21 -7.38 -45.31
N ARG A 1078 21.47 -7.01 -45.08
CA ARG A 1078 22.31 -7.61 -44.03
C ARG A 1078 21.75 -7.31 -42.64
N LEU A 1079 21.22 -6.10 -42.42
CA LEU A 1079 20.51 -5.78 -41.17
C LEU A 1079 19.36 -6.76 -40.92
N MET A 1080 18.47 -6.95 -41.91
CA MET A 1080 17.31 -7.82 -41.74
C MET A 1080 17.72 -9.26 -41.44
N ALA A 1081 18.76 -9.78 -42.11
CA ALA A 1081 19.31 -11.10 -41.81
C ALA A 1081 19.85 -11.19 -40.37
N ARG A 1082 20.69 -10.23 -39.95
CA ARG A 1082 21.24 -10.18 -38.58
C ARG A 1082 20.16 -10.07 -37.51
N VAL A 1083 19.18 -9.19 -37.70
CA VAL A 1083 18.07 -9.00 -36.77
C VAL A 1083 17.20 -10.26 -36.67
N THR A 1084 16.90 -10.90 -37.81
CA THR A 1084 16.10 -12.13 -37.83
C THR A 1084 16.82 -13.25 -37.08
N ARG A 1085 18.13 -13.43 -37.32
CA ARG A 1085 18.92 -14.43 -36.61
C ARG A 1085 19.04 -14.12 -35.12
N LEU A 1086 19.25 -12.86 -34.75
CA LEU A 1086 19.28 -12.43 -33.35
C LEU A 1086 17.95 -12.73 -32.65
N CYS A 1087 16.81 -12.50 -33.31
CA CYS A 1087 15.50 -12.90 -32.78
C CYS A 1087 15.43 -14.41 -32.53
N SER A 1088 15.89 -15.26 -33.47
CA SER A 1088 15.93 -16.72 -33.28
C SER A 1088 16.76 -17.10 -32.05
N VAL A 1089 17.96 -16.53 -31.90
CA VAL A 1089 18.86 -16.80 -30.76
C VAL A 1089 18.21 -16.37 -29.45
N VAL A 1090 17.70 -15.14 -29.36
CA VAL A 1090 17.10 -14.59 -28.14
C VAL A 1090 15.88 -15.41 -27.70
N LEU A 1091 14.97 -15.72 -28.62
CA LEU A 1091 13.75 -16.45 -28.28
C LEU A 1091 14.03 -17.93 -27.97
N GLY A 1092 14.94 -18.57 -28.72
CA GLY A 1092 15.37 -19.95 -28.47
C GLY A 1092 16.04 -20.10 -27.11
N GLN A 1093 16.96 -19.20 -26.75
CA GLN A 1093 17.62 -19.22 -25.43
C GLN A 1093 16.67 -18.90 -24.28
N CYS A 1094 15.63 -18.10 -24.50
CA CYS A 1094 14.59 -17.95 -23.47
C CYS A 1094 13.85 -19.28 -23.24
N GLN A 1095 13.53 -20.01 -24.31
CA GLN A 1095 12.82 -21.29 -24.23
C GLN A 1095 13.67 -22.39 -23.57
N SER A 1096 14.99 -22.46 -23.82
CA SER A 1096 15.89 -23.44 -23.19
C SER A 1096 15.94 -23.31 -21.67
N TYR A 1097 15.74 -22.10 -21.12
CA TYR A 1097 15.68 -21.86 -19.68
C TYR A 1097 14.23 -21.85 -19.11
N GLY A 1098 13.23 -22.27 -19.89
CA GLY A 1098 11.82 -22.38 -19.46
C GLY A 1098 11.03 -21.07 -19.44
N LEU A 1099 11.60 -19.98 -19.96
CA LEU A 1099 10.93 -18.69 -20.14
C LEU A 1099 10.11 -18.69 -21.42
N VAL A 1100 8.92 -18.08 -21.38
CA VAL A 1100 8.01 -18.01 -22.53
C VAL A 1100 7.93 -16.56 -23.03
N PRO A 1101 8.41 -16.27 -24.25
CA PRO A 1101 8.25 -14.96 -24.86
C PRO A 1101 6.78 -14.59 -25.11
N ASN A 1102 6.41 -13.35 -24.85
CA ASN A 1102 5.05 -12.86 -25.02
C ASN A 1102 4.86 -12.25 -26.40
N LEU A 1103 4.38 -13.05 -27.36
CA LEU A 1103 4.17 -12.66 -28.76
C LEU A 1103 2.82 -11.95 -29.02
N LYS A 1104 2.11 -11.49 -27.97
CA LYS A 1104 0.90 -10.69 -28.14
C LYS A 1104 1.26 -9.30 -28.72
N PRO A 1105 0.38 -8.67 -29.52
CA PRO A 1105 0.69 -7.39 -30.15
C PRO A 1105 1.15 -6.31 -29.16
N GLY A 1106 2.26 -5.65 -29.48
CA GLY A 1106 2.89 -4.62 -28.63
C GLY A 1106 3.62 -5.13 -27.38
N LYS A 1107 3.92 -6.44 -27.28
CA LYS A 1107 4.75 -7.04 -26.23
C LYS A 1107 6.16 -7.33 -26.74
N THR A 1108 6.48 -8.54 -27.15
CA THR A 1108 7.74 -8.81 -27.86
C THR A 1108 7.59 -8.34 -29.31
N ALA A 1109 8.41 -7.39 -29.74
CA ALA A 1109 8.27 -6.77 -31.05
C ALA A 1109 9.60 -6.22 -31.58
N LEU A 1110 9.66 -6.07 -32.89
CA LEU A 1110 10.80 -5.54 -33.61
C LEU A 1110 10.50 -4.14 -34.15
N LEU A 1111 11.43 -3.22 -33.94
CA LEU A 1111 11.39 -1.84 -34.45
C LEU A 1111 12.49 -1.69 -35.50
N VAL A 1112 12.12 -1.60 -36.78
CA VAL A 1112 13.09 -1.54 -37.89
C VAL A 1112 12.97 -0.22 -38.65
N ARG A 1113 14.13 0.36 -38.97
CA ARG A 1113 14.25 1.45 -39.94
C ARG A 1113 15.31 1.13 -40.97
N LEU A 1114 14.86 0.91 -42.20
CA LEU A 1114 15.71 0.65 -43.36
C LEU A 1114 16.04 1.97 -44.08
N GLN A 1115 17.34 2.27 -44.21
CA GLN A 1115 17.94 3.43 -44.88
C GLN A 1115 19.17 3.01 -45.71
N GLY A 1116 19.43 3.70 -46.81
CA GLY A 1116 20.56 3.41 -47.70
C GLY A 1116 20.16 2.67 -48.99
N GLN A 1117 21.17 2.31 -49.78
CA GLN A 1117 20.99 1.58 -51.04
C GLN A 1117 20.44 0.17 -50.76
N GLY A 1118 19.44 -0.28 -51.52
CA GLY A 1118 18.78 -1.58 -51.31
C GLY A 1118 17.62 -1.59 -50.31
N ALA A 1119 17.25 -0.45 -49.69
CA ALA A 1119 16.16 -0.41 -48.71
C ALA A 1119 14.78 -0.79 -49.29
N LYS A 1120 14.51 -0.44 -50.56
CA LYS A 1120 13.27 -0.85 -51.26
C LYS A 1120 13.24 -2.35 -51.51
N GLN A 1121 14.38 -2.94 -51.89
CA GLN A 1121 14.52 -4.38 -52.14
C GLN A 1121 14.34 -5.17 -50.84
N ALA A 1122 14.95 -4.74 -49.73
CA ALA A 1122 14.76 -5.36 -48.42
C ALA A 1122 13.30 -5.30 -47.95
N ARG A 1123 12.61 -4.16 -48.15
CA ARG A 1123 11.19 -4.06 -47.82
C ARG A 1123 10.32 -5.01 -48.64
N LYS A 1124 10.63 -5.13 -49.94
CA LYS A 1124 9.95 -6.04 -50.85
C LYS A 1124 10.15 -7.50 -50.42
N HIS A 1125 11.38 -7.90 -50.15
CA HIS A 1125 11.71 -9.28 -49.78
C HIS A 1125 11.06 -9.74 -48.47
N TYR A 1126 11.06 -8.91 -47.43
CA TYR A 1126 10.56 -9.29 -46.10
C TYR A 1126 9.09 -8.93 -45.83
N PHE A 1127 8.47 -8.03 -46.61
CA PHE A 1127 7.12 -7.52 -46.32
C PHE A 1127 6.15 -7.49 -47.53
N ASP A 1128 6.41 -8.23 -48.62
CA ASP A 1128 5.56 -8.22 -49.83
C ASP A 1128 4.18 -8.89 -49.67
N HIS A 1129 4.01 -9.79 -48.68
CA HIS A 1129 2.83 -10.64 -48.56
C HIS A 1129 2.23 -10.63 -47.14
N GLY A 1130 1.50 -9.58 -46.79
CA GLY A 1130 0.63 -9.60 -45.59
C GLY A 1130 1.23 -8.93 -44.34
N PRO A 1131 0.88 -9.40 -43.12
CA PRO A 1131 1.09 -8.63 -41.89
C PRO A 1131 2.56 -8.30 -41.67
N ARG A 1132 2.82 -7.17 -41.00
CA ARG A 1132 4.18 -6.72 -40.64
C ARG A 1132 4.75 -7.63 -39.55
N SER A 1133 5.13 -8.85 -39.89
CA SER A 1133 5.82 -9.80 -39.01
C SER A 1133 7.03 -10.41 -39.71
N VAL A 1134 7.97 -10.94 -38.93
CA VAL A 1134 9.10 -11.73 -39.41
C VAL A 1134 8.95 -13.15 -38.88
N CYS A 1135 9.00 -14.14 -39.77
CA CYS A 1135 8.97 -15.55 -39.41
C CYS A 1135 10.39 -16.04 -39.09
N LEU A 1136 10.53 -16.71 -37.95
CA LEU A 1136 11.76 -17.29 -37.46
C LEU A 1136 11.71 -18.82 -37.70
N ALA A 1137 12.29 -19.27 -38.80
CA ALA A 1137 12.22 -20.67 -39.22
C ALA A 1137 12.80 -21.64 -38.16
N ASP A 1138 13.88 -21.23 -37.49
CA ASP A 1138 14.61 -22.06 -36.52
C ASP A 1138 13.77 -22.44 -35.28
N VAL A 1139 12.86 -21.54 -34.87
CA VAL A 1139 12.04 -21.69 -33.64
C VAL A 1139 10.54 -21.81 -33.94
N ALA A 1140 10.15 -21.75 -35.22
CA ALA A 1140 8.76 -21.75 -35.69
C ALA A 1140 7.88 -20.68 -34.99
N LEU A 1141 8.42 -19.47 -34.79
CA LEU A 1141 7.72 -18.33 -34.18
C LEU A 1141 7.63 -17.16 -35.15
N GLU A 1142 6.63 -16.29 -34.96
CA GLU A 1142 6.50 -15.02 -35.68
C GLU A 1142 6.61 -13.83 -34.72
N VAL A 1143 7.36 -12.81 -35.11
CA VAL A 1143 7.56 -11.57 -34.33
C VAL A 1143 6.98 -10.37 -35.08
N GLU A 1144 6.16 -9.58 -34.41
CA GLU A 1144 5.56 -8.35 -34.96
C GLU A 1144 6.63 -7.27 -35.23
N VAL A 1145 6.55 -6.61 -36.39
CA VAL A 1145 7.33 -5.43 -36.75
C VAL A 1145 6.48 -4.17 -36.63
N THR A 1146 6.85 -3.28 -35.71
CA THR A 1146 6.14 -2.03 -35.44
C THR A 1146 6.96 -0.80 -35.83
N ASN A 1147 6.29 0.36 -35.93
CA ASN A 1147 6.91 1.67 -36.15
C ASN A 1147 7.15 2.45 -34.86
N HIS A 1148 6.48 2.05 -33.78
CA HIS A 1148 6.61 2.67 -32.47
C HIS A 1148 6.42 1.62 -31.37
N TYR A 1149 7.15 1.77 -30.28
CA TYR A 1149 7.13 0.80 -29.18
C TYR A 1149 7.08 1.51 -27.83
N LYS A 1150 6.41 0.92 -26.85
CA LYS A 1150 6.36 1.44 -25.47
C LYS A 1150 7.43 0.74 -24.63
N HIS A 1151 8.58 1.38 -24.47
CA HIS A 1151 9.70 0.87 -23.69
C HIS A 1151 9.85 1.65 -22.38
N LEU A 1152 9.87 0.96 -21.23
CA LEU A 1152 10.16 1.51 -19.90
C LEU A 1152 9.40 2.80 -19.54
N GLY A 1153 8.12 2.82 -19.92
CA GLY A 1153 7.20 3.93 -19.67
C GLY A 1153 7.20 5.03 -20.74
N GLY A 1154 8.23 5.13 -21.58
CA GLY A 1154 8.31 6.04 -22.73
C GLY A 1154 7.81 5.43 -24.04
N MET A 1155 7.72 6.25 -25.10
CA MET A 1155 7.51 5.84 -26.48
C MET A 1155 8.81 6.00 -27.27
N VAL A 1156 9.22 4.93 -27.94
CA VAL A 1156 10.33 4.91 -28.88
C VAL A 1156 9.76 4.85 -30.29
N GLU A 1157 10.33 5.64 -31.20
CA GLU A 1157 9.95 5.69 -32.61
C GLU A 1157 11.17 5.50 -33.49
N THR A 1158 10.97 4.89 -34.66
CA THR A 1158 12.01 4.78 -35.70
C THR A 1158 12.58 6.13 -36.11
N THR A 1159 11.81 7.21 -35.98
CA THR A 1159 12.22 8.56 -36.42
C THR A 1159 13.25 9.21 -35.49
N GLY A 1160 13.25 8.88 -34.19
CA GLY A 1160 14.11 9.49 -33.18
C GLY A 1160 13.68 10.88 -32.68
N TYR A 1161 12.65 11.51 -33.30
CA TYR A 1161 12.25 12.88 -32.96
C TYR A 1161 11.32 13.00 -31.74
N GLY A 1162 10.76 11.90 -31.23
CA GLY A 1162 9.98 11.89 -29.98
C GLY A 1162 8.56 12.49 -30.04
N GLY A 1163 7.93 12.52 -31.22
CA GLY A 1163 6.62 13.16 -31.41
C GLY A 1163 5.44 12.45 -30.73
N CYS A 1164 5.36 11.13 -30.82
CA CYS A 1164 4.38 10.29 -30.13
C CYS A 1164 4.58 10.34 -28.62
N GLU A 1165 5.83 10.42 -28.14
CA GLU A 1165 6.11 10.60 -26.72
C GLU A 1165 5.56 11.95 -26.23
N ALA A 1166 5.80 13.05 -26.94
CA ALA A 1166 5.25 14.37 -26.59
C ALA A 1166 3.72 14.36 -26.52
N LYS A 1167 3.07 13.75 -27.51
CA LYS A 1167 1.61 13.59 -27.53
C LYS A 1167 1.12 12.78 -26.33
N ARG A 1168 1.78 11.65 -26.02
CA ARG A 1168 1.42 10.76 -24.92
C ARG A 1168 1.58 11.45 -23.56
N ARG A 1169 2.71 12.14 -23.31
CA ARG A 1169 2.95 12.88 -22.06
C ARG A 1169 1.90 13.95 -21.84
N ARG A 1170 1.56 14.71 -22.88
CA ARG A 1170 0.48 15.69 -22.82
C ARG A 1170 -0.87 15.04 -22.50
N ALA A 1171 -1.18 13.88 -23.08
CA ALA A 1171 -2.42 13.15 -22.79
C ALA A 1171 -2.47 12.67 -21.33
N ILE A 1172 -1.36 12.13 -20.80
CA ILE A 1172 -1.26 11.70 -19.40
C ILE A 1172 -1.41 12.90 -18.45
N ALA A 1173 -0.71 14.00 -18.72
CA ALA A 1173 -0.80 15.25 -17.96
C ALA A 1173 -2.23 15.81 -17.94
N SER A 1174 -2.90 15.86 -19.11
CA SER A 1174 -4.31 16.29 -19.17
C SER A 1174 -5.21 15.35 -18.39
N THR A 1175 -5.02 14.03 -18.50
CA THR A 1175 -5.80 13.04 -17.75
C THR A 1175 -5.60 13.20 -16.24
N ALA A 1176 -4.37 13.45 -15.78
CA ALA A 1176 -4.07 13.70 -14.38
C ALA A 1176 -4.73 14.98 -13.87
N PHE A 1177 -4.72 16.06 -14.67
CA PHE A 1177 -5.45 17.29 -14.37
C PHE A 1177 -6.97 17.04 -14.32
N ASP A 1178 -7.53 16.35 -15.30
CA ASP A 1178 -8.97 16.10 -15.40
C ASP A 1178 -9.50 15.22 -14.25
N LYS A 1179 -8.66 14.37 -13.64
CA LYS A 1179 -9.00 13.60 -12.43
C LYS A 1179 -9.21 14.46 -11.17
N GLY A 1180 -8.60 15.64 -11.09
CA GLY A 1180 -8.72 16.55 -9.95
C GLY A 1180 -9.37 17.89 -10.29
N LYS A 1181 -9.78 18.09 -11.55
CA LYS A 1181 -10.23 19.37 -12.11
C LYS A 1181 -11.31 20.04 -11.26
N ASP A 1182 -12.44 19.38 -11.07
CA ASP A 1182 -13.60 20.00 -10.42
C ASP A 1182 -13.49 19.99 -8.89
N LEU A 1183 -12.71 19.05 -8.32
CA LEU A 1183 -12.59 18.87 -6.88
C LEU A 1183 -11.52 19.75 -6.24
N LEU A 1184 -10.37 19.86 -6.91
CA LEU A 1184 -9.15 20.49 -6.40
C LEU A 1184 -8.73 21.69 -7.25
N TYR A 1185 -8.51 21.48 -8.55
CA TYR A 1185 -7.73 22.43 -9.35
C TYR A 1185 -8.54 23.67 -9.80
N LEU A 1186 -9.82 23.51 -10.14
CA LEU A 1186 -10.70 24.63 -10.50
C LEU A 1186 -11.64 25.04 -9.37
N ASN A 1187 -11.48 24.43 -8.19
CA ASN A 1187 -12.28 24.76 -7.03
C ASN A 1187 -11.82 26.10 -6.44
N THR A 1188 -12.58 27.16 -6.70
CA THR A 1188 -12.27 28.54 -6.26
C THR A 1188 -12.28 28.72 -4.74
N THR A 1189 -12.79 27.74 -3.98
CA THR A 1189 -12.73 27.76 -2.50
C THR A 1189 -11.34 27.49 -1.93
N ILE A 1190 -10.41 26.98 -2.74
CA ILE A 1190 -9.01 26.70 -2.38
C ILE A 1190 -8.13 27.85 -2.91
N PRO A 1191 -7.22 28.42 -2.10
CA PRO A 1191 -6.30 29.46 -2.54
C PRO A 1191 -5.50 29.06 -3.78
N ILE A 1192 -5.26 30.01 -4.69
CA ILE A 1192 -4.57 29.74 -5.95
C ILE A 1192 -3.17 29.17 -5.73
N GLY A 1193 -2.41 29.67 -4.75
CA GLY A 1193 -1.07 29.17 -4.42
C GLY A 1193 -1.06 27.70 -4.04
N THR A 1194 -2.09 27.23 -3.34
CA THR A 1194 -2.22 25.81 -2.99
C THR A 1194 -2.68 24.96 -4.17
N ARG A 1195 -3.59 25.49 -5.00
CA ARG A 1195 -4.03 24.80 -6.23
C ARG A 1195 -2.90 24.66 -7.23
N SER A 1196 -2.06 25.68 -7.40
CA SER A 1196 -0.87 25.63 -8.25
C SER A 1196 0.14 24.62 -7.74
N SER A 1197 0.40 24.54 -6.44
CA SER A 1197 1.27 23.51 -5.86
C SER A 1197 0.72 22.10 -6.09
N LEU A 1198 -0.59 21.89 -5.91
CA LEU A 1198 -1.23 20.59 -6.16
C LEU A 1198 -1.18 20.19 -7.64
N VAL A 1199 -1.42 21.13 -8.56
CA VAL A 1199 -1.29 20.89 -10.01
C VAL A 1199 0.17 20.61 -10.38
N ASN A 1200 1.12 21.37 -9.84
CA ASN A 1200 2.54 21.18 -10.10
C ASN A 1200 2.95 19.76 -9.72
N ILE A 1201 2.64 19.31 -8.50
CA ILE A 1201 3.02 17.96 -8.06
C ILE A 1201 2.33 16.89 -8.92
N ALA A 1202 1.04 17.06 -9.25
CA ALA A 1202 0.29 16.09 -10.05
C ALA A 1202 0.76 15.99 -11.51
N VAL A 1203 1.18 17.11 -12.12
CA VAL A 1203 1.61 17.16 -13.51
C VAL A 1203 3.10 16.86 -13.66
N THR A 1204 3.96 17.31 -12.74
CA THR A 1204 5.39 17.01 -12.77
C THR A 1204 5.65 15.52 -12.64
N ALA A 1205 4.84 14.79 -11.84
CA ALA A 1205 4.87 13.33 -11.78
C ALA A 1205 4.58 12.63 -13.13
N THR A 1206 4.05 13.33 -14.14
CA THR A 1206 3.77 12.78 -15.47
C THR A 1206 4.94 12.94 -16.46
N LEU A 1207 5.94 13.75 -16.12
CA LEU A 1207 7.16 14.00 -16.90
C LEU A 1207 8.21 12.89 -16.69
N HIS A 1208 7.80 11.63 -16.79
CA HIS A 1208 8.72 10.48 -16.69
C HIS A 1208 9.69 10.48 -17.88
N ASN A 1209 10.97 10.14 -17.62
CA ASN A 1209 12.10 10.19 -18.56
C ASN A 1209 12.44 11.59 -19.12
N LEU A 1210 12.11 12.68 -18.41
CA LEU A 1210 12.42 14.04 -18.86
C LEU A 1210 13.92 14.26 -19.15
N ALA A 1211 14.81 13.61 -18.39
CA ALA A 1211 16.26 13.70 -18.59
C ALA A 1211 16.75 13.24 -19.97
N LEU A 1212 15.95 12.44 -20.70
CA LEU A 1212 16.31 11.96 -22.04
C LEU A 1212 15.97 12.96 -23.16
N TRP A 1213 15.27 14.04 -22.81
CA TRP A 1213 14.82 15.04 -23.77
C TRP A 1213 15.87 16.09 -24.01
N THR A 1214 16.02 16.47 -25.27
CA THR A 1214 16.73 17.69 -25.63
C THR A 1214 15.77 18.87 -25.38
N PRO A 1215 16.12 19.87 -24.54
CA PRO A 1215 15.25 21.00 -24.23
C PRO A 1215 15.19 22.04 -25.36
N ALA A 1216 15.15 21.59 -26.61
CA ALA A 1216 15.14 22.41 -27.80
C ALA A 1216 14.32 21.74 -28.93
N GLY A 1217 13.82 22.55 -29.87
CA GLY A 1217 13.12 22.09 -31.06
C GLY A 1217 11.60 21.91 -30.91
N PRO A 1218 10.92 21.56 -32.02
CA PRO A 1218 9.47 21.68 -32.14
C PRO A 1218 8.68 20.71 -31.25
N GLN A 1219 9.27 19.58 -30.84
CA GLN A 1219 8.58 18.62 -29.95
C GLN A 1219 8.64 19.05 -28.49
N TRP A 1220 9.74 19.66 -28.07
CA TRP A 1220 9.87 20.29 -26.76
C TRP A 1220 8.90 21.46 -26.61
N GLU A 1221 8.79 22.31 -27.62
CA GLU A 1221 7.81 23.40 -27.66
C GLU A 1221 6.37 22.88 -27.56
N LYS A 1222 6.02 21.81 -28.27
CA LYS A 1222 4.69 21.18 -28.18
C LYS A 1222 4.38 20.67 -26.77
N LEU A 1223 5.37 20.11 -26.07
CA LEU A 1223 5.24 19.68 -24.67
C LEU A 1223 5.02 20.89 -23.76
N CYS A 1224 5.85 21.93 -23.88
CA CYS A 1224 5.74 23.18 -23.13
C CYS A 1224 4.38 23.87 -23.35
N GLN A 1225 3.91 23.98 -24.59
CA GLN A 1225 2.59 24.51 -24.93
C GLN A 1225 1.45 23.64 -24.38
N GLY A 1226 1.66 22.32 -24.28
CA GLY A 1226 0.74 21.40 -23.61
C GLY A 1226 0.59 21.73 -22.12
N TYR A 1227 1.70 21.92 -21.43
CA TYR A 1227 1.74 22.29 -20.02
C TYR A 1227 1.18 23.69 -19.77
N ALA A 1228 1.59 24.68 -20.57
CA ALA A 1228 1.09 26.05 -20.50
C ALA A 1228 -0.44 26.11 -20.65
N ARG A 1229 -1.04 25.24 -21.48
CA ARG A 1229 -2.50 25.11 -21.57
C ARG A 1229 -3.14 24.61 -20.27
N LEU A 1230 -2.50 23.70 -19.52
CA LEU A 1230 -3.02 23.24 -18.22
C LEU A 1230 -2.94 24.36 -17.18
N VAL A 1231 -1.86 25.14 -17.17
CA VAL A 1231 -1.72 26.33 -16.32
C VAL A 1231 -2.76 27.39 -16.69
N ARG A 1232 -2.94 27.70 -17.98
CA ARG A 1232 -4.01 28.60 -18.44
C ARG A 1232 -5.39 28.11 -18.02
N ARG A 1233 -5.66 26.81 -18.10
CA ARG A 1233 -6.91 26.20 -17.62
C ARG A 1233 -7.10 26.38 -16.10
N LEU A 1234 -6.04 26.28 -15.31
CA LEU A 1234 -6.06 26.55 -13.86
C LEU A 1234 -6.40 28.02 -13.55
N LEU A 1235 -5.87 28.94 -14.35
CA LEU A 1235 -6.02 30.39 -14.17
C LEU A 1235 -7.34 30.93 -14.75
N THR A 1236 -7.92 30.28 -15.77
CA THR A 1236 -9.18 30.72 -16.39
C THR A 1236 -10.38 30.37 -15.51
N ARG A 1237 -11.16 31.39 -15.12
CA ARG A 1237 -12.45 31.21 -14.42
C ARG A 1237 -13.43 30.47 -15.34
N PRO A 1238 -14.00 29.31 -14.95
CA PRO A 1238 -15.24 28.88 -15.59
C PRO A 1238 -16.33 29.90 -15.25
N PRO A 1239 -17.08 30.46 -16.23
CA PRO A 1239 -18.16 31.37 -15.91
C PRO A 1239 -19.25 30.66 -15.08
N PRO A 1240 -19.93 31.35 -14.14
CA PRO A 1240 -20.84 30.71 -13.18
C PRO A 1240 -22.09 30.04 -13.78
N HIS A 1241 -22.37 30.18 -15.09
CA HIS A 1241 -23.56 29.60 -15.71
C HIS A 1241 -23.32 29.26 -17.20
N PRO A 1242 -23.54 28.01 -17.64
CA PRO A 1242 -23.51 27.66 -19.07
C PRO A 1242 -24.81 28.02 -19.83
N ARG A 1243 -25.78 28.70 -19.19
CA ARG A 1243 -27.11 28.97 -19.79
C ARG A 1243 -27.26 30.30 -20.54
N ARG A 1244 -26.26 31.18 -20.58
CA ARG A 1244 -26.42 32.53 -21.20
C ARG A 1244 -25.67 32.80 -22.51
N PHE A 1245 -24.91 31.84 -23.06
CA PHE A 1245 -24.31 32.00 -24.39
C PHE A 1245 -24.91 31.00 -25.40
N ARG A 1246 -26.18 31.23 -25.73
CA ARG A 1246 -26.84 30.83 -26.98
C ARG A 1246 -27.64 32.04 -27.49
N ALA A 1247 -26.94 33.15 -27.68
CA ALA A 1247 -27.40 34.30 -28.45
C ALA A 1247 -26.15 35.14 -28.72
N CYS A 1248 -26.08 35.79 -29.88
CA CYS A 1248 -24.93 36.52 -30.43
C CYS A 1248 -23.88 35.60 -31.09
N GLY A 1249 -24.34 34.93 -32.16
CA GLY A 1249 -23.47 34.67 -33.29
C GLY A 1249 -23.18 36.00 -34.00
N HIS A 1250 -22.02 36.59 -33.73
CA HIS A 1250 -21.37 37.49 -34.66
C HIS A 1250 -19.87 37.20 -34.63
N ARG A 1251 -19.34 36.90 -35.82
CA ARG A 1251 -17.90 36.75 -36.08
C ARG A 1251 -17.21 38.06 -35.73
N LEU A 1252 -16.25 38.03 -34.80
CA LEU A 1252 -15.21 39.05 -34.73
C LEU A 1252 -13.95 38.51 -35.45
N PRO A 1253 -13.25 39.34 -36.25
CA PRO A 1253 -12.11 38.90 -37.04
C PRO A 1253 -10.85 38.69 -36.17
N PRO A 1254 -9.84 37.96 -36.67
CA PRO A 1254 -8.62 37.70 -35.92
C PRO A 1254 -7.79 38.98 -35.82
N ALA A 1255 -7.51 39.42 -34.60
CA ALA A 1255 -6.47 40.42 -34.35
C ALA A 1255 -5.09 39.77 -34.50
N SER A 1256 -4.22 40.47 -35.24
CA SER A 1256 -2.84 40.14 -35.58
C SER A 1256 -1.90 40.09 -34.36
N PRO A 1257 -0.70 39.49 -34.51
CA PRO A 1257 0.28 39.41 -33.43
C PRO A 1257 1.20 40.64 -33.43
N PHE A 1258 1.35 41.26 -32.26
CA PHE A 1258 2.44 42.15 -31.85
C PHE A 1258 2.75 41.72 -30.41
N GLY A 1259 3.97 41.60 -29.90
CA GLY A 1259 5.35 41.76 -30.36
C GLY A 1259 6.20 41.35 -29.16
#